data_AF-A0A6L9G460-F1
#
_entry.id   AF-A0A6L9G460-F1
#
_cell.length_a   1.000
_cell.length_b   1.000
_cell.length_c   1.000
_cell.angle_alpha   90.00
_cell.angle_beta   90.00
_cell.angle_gamma   90.00
#
_symmetry.space_group_name_H-M   'P 1'
#
loop_
_entity.id
_entity.type
_entity.pdbx_description
1 polymer ?
#
loop_
_entity_poly.entity_id
_entity_poly.type
_entity_poly.pdbx_seq_one_letter_code
_entity_poly.pdbx_strand_id
1 'polypeptide(L)'
;MIGNQSGDRAAQNSRTLGQMRAMGWQRTSNPRRAIIALAALFSTTVLVLTLLVGFGPIPAAAQTPENSQADGTPTVREETSDTSAESTLEASEAPVATLSEPGNESDSNPIAQNYPRPDDNLTEESIAVEDRPAPVSKASAMASRLANPQLPAQCGLSVAIVLDLSNSLTNGDVASSKTAAQGVVNALTGTPSAVGVYTFASLAPDGTNTALSKTSVSTSRGATIVKNSIAGIKRVPENHGGTNWDAALRQVPSGQYDVVLFVTDGNPTAYGTPNPNRLVATPTGNVDMGSAFHAIDLSTAVRAADKLKASGSFVMGLGVGAGVNVSNIKDISGSTEGTDYFRIANYAELTQKLSEIALKNCQGTVSIVKQVRDLSGKLAPTAGWTFDGRSVDKVEPLSAVTAKNGAVNFKVTDLKNDRRTIQFAERQQLGYALEQQSGSNAVCIDNVTGKKVSVSNVGATGFAVDVDRENALSCQVLNRMIPAEPIVGKSSNPSSGTEVQPGDEIEYKLTFTAEGTFPVDIDYVDHLAGVLDDADLIAGSIKADSGLVAVLNANKINVTGTVSPDKPLILTYKVKVKTENFGDGIAANFIVPSGETPPETCEPDDPSCTEHPISGDLSISKTSDPESGTLVAPGQTVNYTLKFANSGAAEVEVDHRDFLRDVLDDAEYVDRSLRATNGLDASLRGDQIVITGKVGAESEATVTYSVKIKTAELGNGVVKNFLVPDGEDPVCDPEVTNCTEHPVLGTAIWTKSDVNGAALSGSEWELTGPGTNGTKVAIEDCVASAASKCSGADMDPKAGGFQLTDLAWGTYTLIETKAPAGFVLDESKHAFTVGGESPAQIVWDLGKITNEQREGLDLPLTGGTGTQTFLFGGGAVLLAALGVVAWRRKTTVPKN
;
A
#
# COMPACT_ATOMS: atom_id res chain seq x y z
N MET A 1 -9.00 55.04 10.07
CA MET A 1 -9.71 56.11 9.34
C MET A 1 -8.89 56.46 8.11
N ILE A 2 -9.57 56.62 6.96
CA ILE A 2 -9.07 57.01 5.63
C ILE A 2 -8.21 55.92 4.96
N GLY A 3 -8.46 55.37 3.77
CA GLY A 3 -9.48 55.58 2.74
C GLY A 3 -8.97 55.07 1.38
N ASN A 4 -9.70 54.09 0.82
CA ASN A 4 -9.87 53.70 -0.60
C ASN A 4 -8.73 53.27 -1.57
N GLN A 5 -8.87 52.00 -1.98
CA GLN A 5 -9.04 51.44 -3.35
C GLN A 5 -7.93 51.51 -4.42
N SER A 6 -7.45 50.31 -4.78
CA SER A 6 -7.65 49.58 -6.06
C SER A 6 -6.62 48.43 -6.08
N GLY A 7 -6.82 47.23 -6.60
CA GLY A 7 -7.88 46.56 -7.34
C GLY A 7 -7.26 45.27 -7.89
N ASP A 8 -8.08 44.23 -7.96
CA ASP A 8 -7.92 42.96 -8.69
C ASP A 8 -7.14 41.74 -8.12
N ARG A 9 -8.00 40.80 -7.65
CA ARG A 9 -8.17 39.39 -8.07
C ARG A 9 -7.12 38.37 -7.63
N ALA A 10 -7.36 37.63 -6.55
CA ALA A 10 -8.34 36.53 -6.35
C ALA A 10 -7.82 35.17 -6.80
N ALA A 11 -7.39 34.39 -5.81
CA ALA A 11 -7.22 32.95 -5.84
C ALA A 11 -8.32 32.31 -4.96
N GLN A 12 -8.81 31.16 -5.43
CA GLN A 12 -9.34 30.02 -4.68
C GLN A 12 -10.70 30.13 -3.94
N ASN A 13 -11.72 29.59 -4.61
CA ASN A 13 -12.79 28.76 -4.04
C ASN A 13 -12.24 27.32 -3.81
N SER A 14 -12.75 26.43 -2.98
CA SER A 14 -13.74 26.42 -1.89
C SER A 14 -13.88 24.95 -1.41
N ARG A 15 -13.96 24.70 -0.11
CA ARG A 15 -14.75 23.61 0.52
C ARG A 15 -15.75 24.37 1.44
N THR A 16 -17.02 24.04 1.63
CA THR A 16 -17.68 22.75 1.72
C THR A 16 -19.21 22.94 1.66
N LEU A 17 -19.90 21.84 1.38
CA LEU A 17 -21.35 21.59 1.30
C LEU A 17 -22.26 22.19 2.40
N GLY A 18 -23.54 22.40 2.03
CA GLY A 18 -24.64 22.31 2.98
C GLY A 18 -26.01 22.80 2.52
N GLN A 19 -26.78 21.91 1.87
CA GLN A 19 -28.26 21.75 1.91
C GLN A 19 -29.18 22.93 1.48
N MET A 20 -30.08 22.68 0.51
CA MET A 20 -31.51 22.34 0.75
C MET A 20 -32.33 22.25 -0.56
N ARG A 21 -33.13 21.17 -0.60
CA ARG A 21 -34.45 20.93 -1.26
C ARG A 21 -35.27 22.20 -1.57
N ALA A 22 -36.21 22.29 -2.52
CA ALA A 22 -36.95 21.35 -3.38
C ALA A 22 -37.82 22.15 -4.39
N MET A 23 -38.53 21.39 -5.25
CA MET A 23 -39.58 21.77 -6.23
C MET A 23 -39.03 22.18 -7.60
N GLY A 24 -39.32 21.50 -8.70
CA GLY A 24 -40.33 20.48 -8.99
C GLY A 24 -41.02 20.84 -10.31
N TRP A 25 -41.41 19.80 -11.07
CA TRP A 25 -42.13 19.77 -12.37
C TRP A 25 -41.26 19.76 -13.63
N GLN A 26 -41.54 18.96 -14.66
CA GLN A 26 -42.24 17.68 -14.85
C GLN A 26 -42.08 17.35 -16.36
N ARG A 27 -41.82 16.07 -16.71
CA ARG A 27 -42.33 15.34 -17.90
C ARG A 27 -41.91 15.87 -19.31
N THR A 28 -41.53 15.09 -20.33
CA THR A 28 -41.81 13.70 -20.73
C THR A 28 -40.93 13.28 -21.94
N SER A 29 -40.52 12.00 -21.95
CA SER A 29 -40.46 11.03 -23.07
C SER A 29 -39.80 11.33 -24.44
N ASN A 30 -38.75 10.54 -24.71
CA ASN A 30 -38.28 9.96 -26.00
C ASN A 30 -39.41 9.26 -26.82
N PRO A 31 -39.29 8.72 -28.08
CA PRO A 31 -38.07 8.37 -28.87
C PRO A 31 -38.19 8.42 -30.45
N ARG A 32 -37.13 7.95 -31.14
CA ARG A 32 -37.05 7.22 -32.46
C ARG A 32 -36.55 7.90 -33.77
N ARG A 33 -35.42 7.34 -34.25
CA ARG A 33 -35.04 6.80 -35.59
C ARG A 33 -34.83 7.70 -36.84
N ALA A 34 -33.81 7.30 -37.61
CA ALA A 34 -33.60 7.32 -39.09
C ALA A 34 -32.37 8.18 -39.53
N ILE A 35 -31.25 7.64 -40.05
CA ILE A 35 -30.92 6.95 -41.34
C ILE A 35 -30.18 7.88 -42.35
N ILE A 36 -29.02 7.41 -42.86
CA ILE A 36 -28.36 7.66 -44.19
C ILE A 36 -27.50 8.94 -44.44
N ALA A 37 -26.17 8.70 -44.47
CA ALA A 37 -25.23 8.77 -45.62
C ALA A 37 -24.56 10.06 -46.15
N LEU A 38 -23.27 9.82 -46.45
CA LEU A 38 -22.44 10.20 -47.63
C LEU A 38 -21.59 11.49 -47.64
N ALA A 39 -20.29 11.25 -47.96
CA ALA A 39 -19.34 12.05 -48.74
C ALA A 39 -18.83 13.39 -48.15
N ALA A 40 -17.64 13.91 -48.41
CA ALA A 40 -16.35 13.54 -49.02
C ALA A 40 -15.46 14.81 -48.96
N LEU A 41 -14.13 14.67 -49.22
CA LEU A 41 -13.13 15.73 -49.56
C LEU A 41 -12.58 16.54 -48.35
N PHE A 42 -11.27 16.79 -48.15
CA PHE A 42 -10.13 17.18 -49.00
C PHE A 42 -8.81 16.62 -48.38
N SER A 43 -7.88 15.98 -49.09
CA SER A 43 -6.83 16.47 -50.02
C SER A 43 -5.72 17.37 -49.42
N THR A 44 -4.49 16.82 -49.42
CA THR A 44 -3.14 17.43 -49.64
C THR A 44 -2.60 18.43 -48.61
N THR A 45 -1.37 18.30 -48.08
CA THR A 45 -0.11 18.50 -48.81
C THR A 45 1.12 17.94 -48.06
N VAL A 46 2.08 17.43 -48.82
CA VAL A 46 3.42 16.93 -48.47
C VAL A 46 4.43 18.09 -48.35
N LEU A 47 5.38 18.02 -47.40
CA LEU A 47 6.74 18.51 -47.69
C LEU A 47 7.83 17.73 -46.94
N VAL A 48 8.81 17.34 -47.73
CA VAL A 48 10.06 16.62 -47.45
C VAL A 48 11.11 17.57 -46.86
N LEU A 49 11.94 17.09 -45.94
CA LEU A 49 13.35 17.52 -45.87
C LEU A 49 14.26 16.39 -45.37
N THR A 50 15.03 15.83 -46.31
CA THR A 50 16.24 15.03 -46.08
C THR A 50 17.43 15.91 -45.71
N LEU A 51 18.30 15.41 -44.83
CA LEU A 51 19.74 15.69 -44.89
C LEU A 51 20.53 14.44 -44.47
N LEU A 52 21.31 13.95 -45.42
CA LEU A 52 22.31 12.89 -45.30
C LEU A 52 23.52 13.36 -44.48
N VAL A 53 24.15 12.45 -43.74
CA VAL A 53 25.57 12.13 -43.95
C VAL A 53 25.75 10.62 -43.70
N GLY A 54 26.21 9.90 -44.72
CA GLY A 54 26.60 8.49 -44.63
C GLY A 54 28.11 8.32 -44.73
N PHE A 55 28.60 7.15 -44.32
CA PHE A 55 29.78 6.37 -44.72
C PHE A 55 29.77 5.19 -43.72
N GLY A 56 29.77 3.89 -44.03
CA GLY A 56 30.06 3.04 -45.18
C GLY A 56 30.38 1.63 -44.60
N PRO A 57 30.30 0.52 -45.35
CA PRO A 57 29.91 -0.80 -44.82
C PRO A 57 30.99 -1.91 -44.81
N ILE A 58 30.80 -2.93 -43.93
CA ILE A 58 30.99 -4.43 -44.12
C ILE A 58 32.46 -4.93 -44.34
N PRO A 59 32.92 -6.19 -43.99
CA PRO A 59 32.21 -7.47 -43.78
C PRO A 59 32.62 -8.40 -42.60
N ALA A 60 31.89 -9.52 -42.61
CA ALA A 60 31.87 -10.77 -41.84
C ALA A 60 33.14 -11.66 -41.74
N ALA A 61 33.01 -12.62 -40.81
CA ALA A 61 33.43 -14.03 -40.82
C ALA A 61 34.88 -14.43 -40.48
N ALA A 62 35.03 -15.25 -39.42
CA ALA A 62 35.78 -16.52 -39.44
C ALA A 62 35.55 -17.36 -38.16
N GLN A 63 35.39 -18.67 -38.36
CA GLN A 63 35.21 -19.75 -37.40
C GLN A 63 36.55 -20.46 -37.07
N THR A 64 36.67 -20.96 -35.82
CA THR A 64 37.28 -22.25 -35.32
C THR A 64 38.79 -22.58 -35.57
N PRO A 65 39.43 -23.61 -34.93
CA PRO A 65 38.94 -24.69 -34.03
C PRO A 65 39.80 -25.10 -32.77
N GLU A 66 39.16 -25.93 -31.92
CA GLU A 66 39.58 -27.14 -31.15
C GLU A 66 40.89 -27.31 -30.31
N ASN A 67 40.67 -27.83 -29.08
CA ASN A 67 41.12 -29.12 -28.45
C ASN A 67 41.71 -28.90 -27.03
N SER A 68 41.42 -29.63 -25.93
CA SER A 68 41.00 -31.03 -25.74
C SER A 68 40.32 -31.29 -24.37
N GLN A 69 39.45 -32.32 -24.33
CA GLN A 69 38.77 -32.94 -23.17
C GLN A 69 39.66 -33.77 -22.23
N ALA A 70 39.20 -33.97 -20.98
CA ALA A 70 39.06 -35.27 -20.27
C ALA A 70 38.35 -34.96 -18.91
N ASP A 71 37.07 -35.29 -18.70
CA ASP A 71 36.44 -36.58 -18.38
C ASP A 71 36.62 -37.03 -16.90
N GLY A 72 35.50 -37.43 -16.28
CA GLY A 72 35.49 -38.19 -15.03
C GLY A 72 34.56 -37.71 -13.90
N THR A 73 33.24 -37.94 -14.02
CA THR A 73 32.40 -38.36 -12.89
C THR A 73 32.00 -39.82 -13.16
N PRO A 74 31.84 -40.70 -12.15
CA PRO A 74 30.48 -40.85 -11.61
C PRO A 74 30.34 -41.37 -10.15
N THR A 75 29.15 -41.11 -9.60
CA THR A 75 28.31 -41.99 -8.74
C THR A 75 28.75 -42.31 -7.29
N VAL A 76 28.03 -41.88 -6.24
CA VAL A 76 26.68 -42.28 -5.72
C VAL A 76 26.76 -43.44 -4.71
N ARG A 77 26.12 -43.18 -3.55
CA ARG A 77 25.27 -44.05 -2.70
C ARG A 77 25.72 -44.38 -1.26
N GLU A 78 24.88 -43.86 -0.35
CA GLU A 78 24.14 -44.56 0.72
C GLU A 78 24.81 -45.08 1.99
N GLU A 79 24.09 -44.79 3.09
CA GLU A 79 23.90 -45.58 4.32
C GLU A 79 25.06 -45.65 5.33
N THR A 80 24.90 -45.73 6.65
CA THR A 80 23.85 -45.53 7.69
C THR A 80 24.61 -45.70 9.03
N SER A 81 24.08 -45.11 10.11
CA SER A 81 24.14 -45.53 11.54
C SER A 81 25.29 -46.44 12.06
N ASP A 82 25.98 -46.05 13.15
CA ASP A 82 25.56 -46.31 14.55
C ASP A 82 26.75 -46.46 15.55
N THR A 83 26.56 -45.91 16.77
CA THR A 83 27.21 -46.20 18.09
C THR A 83 28.75 -46.15 18.24
N SER A 84 29.40 -45.69 19.33
CA SER A 84 29.14 -45.59 20.79
C SER A 84 30.20 -44.64 21.41
N ALA A 85 29.83 -43.65 22.25
CA ALA A 85 29.94 -43.58 23.73
C ALA A 85 31.36 -43.82 24.31
N GLU A 86 31.94 -43.04 25.25
CA GLU A 86 31.35 -42.27 26.36
C GLU A 86 32.37 -41.34 27.09
N SER A 87 31.82 -40.33 27.80
CA SER A 87 32.24 -39.77 29.12
C SER A 87 33.44 -38.78 29.22
N THR A 88 33.41 -37.63 29.93
CA THR A 88 32.43 -36.89 30.77
C THR A 88 32.93 -35.45 31.11
N LEU A 89 32.00 -34.48 31.27
CA LEU A 89 31.77 -33.59 32.45
C LEU A 89 31.10 -32.23 32.07
N GLU A 90 29.91 -31.99 32.67
CA GLU A 90 29.02 -30.82 32.55
C GLU A 90 29.13 -29.83 33.74
N ALA A 91 28.61 -28.60 33.55
CA ALA A 91 27.60 -27.86 34.38
C ALA A 91 27.68 -26.35 34.06
N SER A 92 26.80 -25.74 33.25
CA SER A 92 25.43 -25.21 33.47
C SER A 92 25.33 -23.92 34.33
N GLU A 93 24.87 -22.85 33.68
CA GLU A 93 24.58 -21.51 34.22
C GLU A 93 23.06 -21.34 34.48
N ALA A 94 22.72 -20.59 35.54
CA ALA A 94 21.35 -20.32 35.98
C ALA A 94 20.89 -18.87 35.63
N PRO A 95 19.57 -18.60 35.47
CA PRO A 95 19.05 -17.33 35.00
C PRO A 95 18.66 -16.35 36.11
N VAL A 96 18.63 -15.06 35.75
CA VAL A 96 18.23 -13.91 36.57
C VAL A 96 16.74 -13.60 36.37
N ALA A 97 16.00 -13.45 37.47
CA ALA A 97 14.61 -12.97 37.47
C ALA A 97 14.40 -11.82 38.46
N THR A 98 13.52 -10.93 38.04
CA THR A 98 13.08 -9.64 38.57
C THR A 98 12.45 -9.65 39.97
N LEU A 99 12.64 -8.58 40.74
CA LEU A 99 11.87 -8.28 41.95
C LEU A 99 11.20 -6.89 41.86
N SER A 100 9.90 -6.89 42.09
CA SER A 100 9.00 -5.75 42.26
C SER A 100 8.58 -5.62 43.73
N GLU A 101 8.36 -4.37 44.18
CA GLU A 101 7.87 -3.98 45.52
C GLU A 101 6.48 -4.56 45.84
N PRO A 102 6.06 -4.61 47.13
CA PRO A 102 5.27 -3.48 47.66
C PRO A 102 5.37 -3.23 49.19
N GLY A 103 4.86 -2.06 49.62
CA GLY A 103 3.90 -1.98 50.73
C GLY A 103 4.41 -1.68 52.14
N ASN A 104 4.16 -0.45 52.58
CA ASN A 104 4.29 0.06 53.95
C ASN A 104 3.05 -0.33 54.79
N GLU A 105 3.24 -0.93 55.97
CA GLU A 105 2.28 -0.84 57.09
C GLU A 105 2.97 -1.06 58.44
N SER A 106 2.59 -0.22 59.39
CA SER A 106 3.09 -0.11 60.75
C SER A 106 2.31 -1.00 61.71
N ASP A 107 2.97 -1.73 62.62
CA ASP A 107 2.40 -1.93 63.95
C ASP A 107 3.41 -2.34 65.06
N SER A 108 3.16 -1.72 66.21
CA SER A 108 3.47 -1.99 67.63
C SER A 108 4.45 -3.09 68.15
N ASN A 109 5.29 -2.62 69.09
CA ASN A 109 6.14 -3.23 70.16
C ASN A 109 5.37 -4.23 71.10
N PRO A 110 5.94 -4.87 72.17
CA PRO A 110 7.32 -5.27 72.58
C PRO A 110 7.42 -6.78 73.00
N ILE A 111 8.59 -7.27 73.42
CA ILE A 111 8.86 -7.93 74.75
C ILE A 111 10.25 -8.61 74.78
N ALA A 112 10.89 -8.47 75.94
CA ALA A 112 12.21 -8.92 76.35
C ALA A 112 12.38 -10.44 76.54
N GLN A 113 13.61 -10.96 76.49
CA GLN A 113 14.37 -11.50 77.64
C GLN A 113 15.58 -12.37 77.23
N ASN A 114 16.73 -12.05 77.86
CA ASN A 114 17.78 -12.91 78.44
C ASN A 114 18.52 -14.02 77.65
N TYR A 115 19.83 -13.78 77.43
CA TYR A 115 21.06 -14.57 77.73
C TYR A 115 20.97 -16.12 77.96
N PRO A 116 22.01 -16.93 77.62
CA PRO A 116 23.43 -16.67 77.95
C PRO A 116 24.54 -17.03 76.94
N ARG A 117 25.75 -16.53 77.24
CA ARG A 117 27.08 -16.89 76.68
C ARG A 117 27.45 -18.37 76.93
N PRO A 118 28.48 -18.86 76.23
CA PRO A 118 29.73 -19.20 76.93
C PRO A 118 30.99 -18.62 76.25
N ASP A 119 31.89 -18.06 77.09
CA ASP A 119 33.32 -18.37 77.28
C ASP A 119 34.12 -18.98 76.09
N ASP A 120 35.36 -18.64 75.79
CA ASP A 120 36.44 -18.24 76.69
C ASP A 120 37.66 -17.68 75.90
N ASN A 121 38.38 -16.77 76.56
CA ASN A 121 39.84 -16.60 76.59
C ASN A 121 40.65 -16.23 75.33
N LEU A 122 41.31 -15.04 75.36
CA LEU A 122 42.77 -14.88 75.25
C LEU A 122 43.20 -13.44 75.59
N THR A 123 43.65 -13.29 76.84
CA THR A 123 44.80 -12.53 77.39
C THR A 123 45.13 -11.09 76.97
N GLU A 124 45.24 -10.26 78.02
CA GLU A 124 45.68 -8.86 78.13
C GLU A 124 47.19 -8.62 77.91
N GLU A 125 47.54 -7.36 77.60
CA GLU A 125 48.70 -6.70 78.21
C GLU A 125 48.37 -5.24 78.60
N SER A 126 48.16 -5.05 79.92
CA SER A 126 48.38 -3.92 80.86
C SER A 126 48.48 -2.46 80.35
N ILE A 127 47.58 -1.53 80.74
CA ILE A 127 47.47 -0.71 82.00
C ILE A 127 48.22 0.65 81.93
N ALA A 128 47.46 1.75 82.02
CA ALA A 128 47.53 2.72 83.13
C ALA A 128 46.46 3.82 82.99
N VAL A 129 45.59 3.91 83.99
CA VAL A 129 44.66 5.02 84.26
C VAL A 129 45.14 5.67 85.55
N GLU A 130 45.27 7.00 85.61
CA GLU A 130 44.86 7.76 86.80
C GLU A 130 44.68 9.27 86.56
N ASP A 131 43.58 9.77 87.14
CA ASP A 131 43.25 11.09 87.68
C ASP A 131 42.79 12.31 86.81
N ARG A 132 41.65 12.90 87.22
CA ARG A 132 41.09 14.25 86.90
C ARG A 132 40.96 15.02 88.25
N PRO A 133 40.76 16.37 88.37
CA PRO A 133 40.44 17.42 87.35
C PRO A 133 41.04 18.87 87.54
N ALA A 134 40.97 19.68 86.45
CA ALA A 134 40.70 21.16 86.33
C ALA A 134 41.71 22.27 86.81
N PRO A 135 41.69 23.54 86.31
CA PRO A 135 41.15 24.13 85.06
C PRO A 135 42.05 25.20 84.32
N VAL A 136 41.63 25.57 83.09
CA VAL A 136 41.91 26.74 82.21
C VAL A 136 43.35 27.10 81.73
N SER A 137 43.52 26.99 80.39
CA SER A 137 44.00 28.03 79.44
C SER A 137 45.13 27.57 78.50
N LYS A 138 44.84 27.57 77.19
CA LYS A 138 45.55 28.30 76.13
C LYS A 138 45.14 27.82 74.74
N ALA A 139 44.77 28.79 73.91
CA ALA A 139 44.84 28.81 72.45
C ALA A 139 44.44 27.52 71.71
N SER A 140 43.23 27.52 71.17
CA SER A 140 42.93 26.73 69.97
C SER A 140 43.97 27.08 68.90
N ALA A 141 44.88 26.16 68.59
CA ALA A 141 45.80 26.30 67.49
C ALA A 141 44.97 26.53 66.23
N MET A 142 45.14 27.68 65.57
CA MET A 142 44.60 27.88 64.22
C MET A 142 45.05 26.69 63.37
N ALA A 143 44.09 25.99 62.77
CA ALA A 143 44.38 24.99 61.74
C ALA A 143 45.38 25.61 60.75
N SER A 144 46.44 24.88 60.41
CA SER A 144 47.44 25.34 59.44
C SER A 144 46.72 25.67 58.13
N ARG A 145 46.66 26.95 57.79
CA ARG A 145 45.95 27.45 56.60
C ARG A 145 46.57 26.80 55.37
N LEU A 146 45.77 26.09 54.59
CA LEU A 146 46.26 25.48 53.35
C LEU A 146 46.47 26.58 52.31
N ALA A 147 47.61 26.56 51.62
CA ALA A 147 47.84 27.48 50.51
C ALA A 147 46.84 27.23 49.38
N ASN A 148 46.48 28.27 48.63
CA ASN A 148 45.69 28.10 47.43
C ASN A 148 46.45 27.20 46.43
N PRO A 149 45.78 26.24 45.78
CA PRO A 149 46.38 25.53 44.65
C PRO A 149 46.67 26.52 43.52
N GLN A 150 47.47 26.12 42.53
CA GLN A 150 47.66 26.98 41.35
C GLN A 150 46.37 27.00 40.53
N LEU A 151 45.86 28.20 40.20
CA LEU A 151 44.72 28.33 39.29
C LEU A 151 45.10 27.75 37.91
N PRO A 152 44.28 26.83 37.33
CA PRO A 152 44.57 26.26 36.02
C PRO A 152 44.73 27.34 34.94
N ALA A 153 45.85 27.31 34.22
CA ALA A 153 46.19 28.27 33.17
C ALA A 153 45.53 27.91 31.83
N GLN A 154 44.20 27.75 31.84
CA GLN A 154 43.40 27.38 30.67
C GLN A 154 42.15 28.25 30.55
N CYS A 155 41.71 28.47 29.31
CA CYS A 155 40.36 28.99 29.06
C CYS A 155 39.35 27.86 29.21
N GLY A 156 38.24 28.12 29.88
CA GLY A 156 37.23 27.09 30.14
C GLY A 156 37.25 26.56 31.57
N LEU A 157 37.15 27.43 32.57
CA LEU A 157 37.16 27.03 33.99
C LEU A 157 35.77 26.63 34.48
N SER A 158 35.73 25.68 35.41
CA SER A 158 34.55 25.41 36.24
C SER A 158 34.55 26.38 37.43
N VAL A 159 33.60 27.30 37.45
CA VAL A 159 33.50 28.41 38.40
C VAL A 159 32.33 28.21 39.35
N ALA A 160 32.57 28.24 40.67
CA ALA A 160 31.51 28.39 41.66
C ALA A 160 31.43 29.85 42.08
N ILE A 161 30.26 30.48 41.91
CA ILE A 161 29.98 31.84 42.40
C ILE A 161 29.24 31.70 43.72
N VAL A 162 29.83 32.19 44.81
CA VAL A 162 29.24 32.15 46.16
C VAL A 162 28.90 33.58 46.58
N LEU A 163 27.61 33.89 46.65
CA LEU A 163 27.10 35.23 46.91
C LEU A 163 26.54 35.36 48.33
N ASP A 164 27.05 36.35 49.05
CA ASP A 164 26.52 36.78 50.34
C ASP A 164 25.16 37.47 50.18
N LEU A 165 24.21 37.12 51.05
CA LEU A 165 22.86 37.71 51.15
C LEU A 165 22.54 38.21 52.57
N SER A 166 23.56 38.36 53.42
CA SER A 166 23.42 38.80 54.81
C SER A 166 22.84 40.22 54.93
N ASN A 167 22.44 40.59 56.14
CA ASN A 167 21.79 41.87 56.43
C ASN A 167 22.73 43.08 56.39
N SER A 168 24.06 42.88 56.30
CA SER A 168 24.99 43.98 56.00
C SER A 168 24.76 44.56 54.60
N LEU A 169 24.21 43.76 53.68
CA LEU A 169 23.92 44.15 52.31
C LEU A 169 22.58 44.86 52.18
N THR A 170 22.57 45.99 51.47
CA THR A 170 21.33 46.63 51.04
C THR A 170 20.71 45.89 49.85
N ASN A 171 19.44 46.18 49.54
CA ASN A 171 18.80 45.68 48.32
C ASN A 171 19.58 46.06 47.04
N GLY A 172 20.21 47.25 47.03
CA GLY A 172 21.04 47.71 45.93
C GLY A 172 22.33 46.90 45.78
N ASP A 173 22.95 46.51 46.89
CA ASP A 173 24.17 45.70 46.90
C ASP A 173 23.91 44.28 46.39
N VAL A 174 22.78 43.68 46.82
CA VAL A 174 22.35 42.35 46.30
C VAL A 174 22.04 42.43 44.80
N ALA A 175 21.33 43.46 44.34
CA ALA A 175 21.05 43.66 42.91
C ALA A 175 22.34 43.84 42.09
N SER A 176 23.32 44.58 42.63
CA SER A 176 24.60 44.81 41.98
C SER A 176 25.46 43.54 41.96
N SER A 177 25.45 42.74 43.04
CA SER A 177 26.09 41.42 43.10
C SER A 177 25.54 40.45 42.04
N LYS A 178 24.22 40.44 41.86
CA LYS A 178 23.55 39.66 40.82
C LYS A 178 23.98 40.11 39.42
N THR A 179 24.05 41.43 39.20
CA THR A 179 24.52 42.01 37.94
C THR A 179 25.96 41.60 37.64
N ALA A 180 26.83 41.67 38.65
CA ALA A 180 28.23 41.27 38.53
C ALA A 180 28.39 39.78 38.21
N ALA A 181 27.63 38.91 38.89
CA ALA A 181 27.62 37.48 38.62
C ALA A 181 27.09 37.16 37.22
N GLN A 182 26.06 37.86 36.73
CA GLN A 182 25.61 37.72 35.33
C GLN A 182 26.66 38.21 34.33
N GLY A 183 27.46 39.22 34.68
CA GLY A 183 28.62 39.67 33.91
C GLY A 183 29.65 38.55 33.71
N VAL A 184 29.98 37.80 34.76
CA VAL A 184 30.84 36.60 34.68
C VAL A 184 30.26 35.59 33.70
N VAL A 185 28.97 35.30 33.80
CA VAL A 185 28.33 34.32 32.91
C VAL A 185 28.36 34.80 31.46
N ASN A 186 28.13 36.07 31.19
CA ASN A 186 28.23 36.63 29.84
C ASN A 186 29.66 36.51 29.29
N ALA A 187 30.66 36.86 30.10
CA ALA A 187 32.06 36.76 29.74
C ALA A 187 32.49 35.30 29.43
N LEU A 188 31.96 34.33 30.17
CA LEU A 188 32.27 32.91 29.95
C LEU A 188 31.39 32.24 28.88
N THR A 189 30.34 32.90 28.39
CA THR A 189 29.42 32.32 27.41
C THR A 189 30.18 31.95 26.15
N GLY A 190 30.00 30.72 25.65
CA GLY A 190 30.69 30.29 24.44
C GLY A 190 32.11 29.76 24.66
N THR A 191 32.57 29.70 25.91
CA THR A 191 33.83 29.02 26.27
C THR A 191 33.55 27.61 26.80
N PRO A 192 34.56 26.74 26.97
CA PRO A 192 34.38 25.44 27.63
C PRO A 192 34.01 25.51 29.13
N SER A 193 33.79 26.70 29.67
CA SER A 193 33.53 26.94 31.10
C SER A 193 32.18 26.38 31.57
N ALA A 194 32.08 26.17 32.88
CA ALA A 194 30.84 25.85 33.56
C ALA A 194 30.68 26.69 34.81
N VAL A 195 29.45 27.02 35.20
CA VAL A 195 29.15 27.89 36.33
C VAL A 195 28.17 27.23 37.28
N GLY A 196 28.51 27.21 38.57
CA GLY A 196 27.60 26.92 39.67
C GLY A 196 27.32 28.18 40.47
N VAL A 197 26.15 28.27 41.08
CA VAL A 197 25.70 29.45 41.83
C VAL A 197 25.21 29.03 43.20
N TYR A 198 25.80 29.63 44.23
CA TYR A 198 25.55 29.33 45.63
C TYR A 198 25.30 30.63 46.38
N THR A 199 24.39 30.61 47.34
CA THR A 199 24.07 31.77 48.18
C THR A 199 24.17 31.41 49.64
N PHE A 200 24.41 32.40 50.50
CA PHE A 200 24.44 32.18 51.93
C PHE A 200 24.01 33.40 52.72
N ALA A 201 23.54 33.17 53.94
CA ALA A 201 23.40 34.15 55.00
C ALA A 201 23.70 33.46 56.33
N SER A 202 22.78 33.40 57.30
CA SER A 202 22.94 32.55 58.50
C SER A 202 23.05 31.07 58.16
N LEU A 203 22.43 30.66 57.05
CA LEU A 203 22.31 29.29 56.56
C LEU A 203 22.78 29.19 55.11
N ALA A 204 23.17 27.99 54.69
CA ALA A 204 23.54 27.67 53.30
C ALA A 204 23.39 26.15 53.03
N PRO A 205 22.55 25.72 52.07
CA PRO A 205 21.53 26.53 51.40
C PRO A 205 20.53 27.11 52.42
N ASP A 206 20.09 28.35 52.20
CA ASP A 206 19.29 29.12 53.16
C ASP A 206 17.78 28.75 53.18
N GLY A 207 17.33 27.94 52.21
CA GLY A 207 15.95 27.51 52.04
C GLY A 207 15.05 28.49 51.27
N THR A 208 15.45 29.76 51.14
CA THR A 208 14.82 30.79 50.29
C THR A 208 15.30 30.68 48.85
N ASN A 209 16.58 30.36 48.68
CA ASN A 209 17.23 30.20 47.38
C ASN A 209 17.70 28.76 47.17
N THR A 210 17.66 28.32 45.92
CA THR A 210 18.18 27.01 45.51
C THR A 210 19.52 27.17 44.82
N ALA A 211 20.53 26.43 45.29
CA ALA A 211 21.84 26.41 44.64
C ALA A 211 21.72 25.81 43.22
N LEU A 212 22.37 26.43 42.25
CA LEU A 212 22.51 25.89 40.91
C LEU A 212 23.81 25.08 40.84
N SER A 213 23.65 23.79 40.54
CA SER A 213 24.79 22.91 40.27
C SER A 213 25.53 23.32 39.00
N LYS A 214 26.78 22.86 38.88
CA LYS A 214 27.67 23.14 37.75
C LYS A 214 26.95 22.98 36.40
N THR A 215 26.75 24.09 35.71
CA THR A 215 26.04 24.16 34.42
C THR A 215 26.96 24.70 33.34
N SER A 216 27.09 23.99 32.21
CA SER A 216 27.91 24.46 31.08
C SER A 216 27.38 25.79 30.54
N VAL A 217 28.29 26.72 30.26
CA VAL A 217 27.97 28.00 29.61
C VAL A 217 28.53 28.09 28.18
N SER A 218 28.98 26.97 27.62
CA SER A 218 29.42 26.88 26.22
C SER A 218 28.36 27.29 25.20
N THR A 219 27.07 27.25 25.57
CA THR A 219 25.97 27.70 24.70
C THR A 219 25.20 28.85 25.35
N SER A 220 24.57 29.68 24.52
CA SER A 220 23.69 30.76 24.98
C SER A 220 22.53 30.23 25.84
N ARG A 221 22.02 29.02 25.54
CA ARG A 221 20.98 28.35 26.35
C ARG A 221 21.50 28.02 27.75
N GLY A 222 22.68 27.40 27.86
CA GLY A 222 23.31 27.09 29.15
C GLY A 222 23.58 28.34 29.97
N ALA A 223 24.14 29.37 29.35
CA ALA A 223 24.34 30.68 29.98
C ALA A 223 23.02 31.32 30.46
N THR A 224 21.94 31.19 29.69
CA THR A 224 20.62 31.70 30.09
C THR A 224 20.08 31.00 31.33
N ILE A 225 20.25 29.68 31.46
CA ILE A 225 19.86 28.93 32.67
C ILE A 225 20.55 29.52 33.91
N VAL A 226 21.87 29.70 33.83
CA VAL A 226 22.65 30.28 34.94
C VAL A 226 22.20 31.71 35.24
N LYS A 227 22.05 32.55 34.22
CA LYS A 227 21.62 33.95 34.40
C LYS A 227 20.23 34.07 35.00
N ASN A 228 19.31 33.18 34.64
CA ASN A 228 17.96 33.15 35.20
C ASN A 228 17.97 32.70 36.66
N SER A 229 18.80 31.71 37.02
CA SER A 229 19.01 31.33 38.42
C SER A 229 19.53 32.50 39.25
N ILE A 230 20.56 33.23 38.75
CA ILE A 230 21.07 34.43 39.42
C ILE A 230 20.00 35.51 39.52
N ALA A 231 19.27 35.80 38.43
CA ALA A 231 18.20 36.78 38.41
C ALA A 231 17.08 36.46 39.43
N GLY A 232 16.83 35.17 39.65
CA GLY A 232 15.83 34.67 40.59
C GLY A 232 16.21 34.77 42.07
N ILE A 233 17.48 35.05 42.40
CA ILE A 233 17.94 35.14 43.80
C ILE A 233 17.17 36.23 44.55
N LYS A 234 16.66 35.87 45.74
CA LYS A 234 15.90 36.71 46.67
C LYS A 234 16.67 36.89 47.98
N ARG A 235 16.43 38.00 48.67
CA ARG A 235 16.96 38.18 50.03
C ARG A 235 16.35 37.15 50.99
N VAL A 236 17.16 36.75 51.96
CA VAL A 236 16.71 35.90 53.07
C VAL A 236 15.85 36.70 54.06
N PRO A 237 15.00 36.03 54.86
CA PRO A 237 14.30 36.68 55.97
C PRO A 237 15.26 37.38 56.94
N GLU A 238 14.84 38.51 57.52
CA GLU A 238 15.72 39.32 58.39
C GLU A 238 16.30 38.54 59.57
N ASN A 239 15.53 37.62 60.15
CA ASN A 239 15.96 36.77 61.27
C ASN A 239 16.99 35.69 60.86
N HIS A 240 17.26 35.52 59.56
CA HIS A 240 18.23 34.58 58.98
C HIS A 240 19.37 35.32 58.23
N GLY A 241 19.57 36.61 58.52
CA GLY A 241 20.50 37.48 57.79
C GLY A 241 21.90 37.63 58.38
N GLY A 242 22.41 36.64 59.12
CA GLY A 242 23.82 36.57 59.54
C GLY A 242 24.77 36.26 58.38
N THR A 243 26.08 36.15 58.65
CA THR A 243 27.12 35.93 57.64
C THR A 243 27.88 34.63 57.91
N ASN A 244 27.41 33.48 57.41
CA ASN A 244 27.96 32.15 57.70
C ASN A 244 28.92 31.66 56.59
N TRP A 245 30.20 32.04 56.66
CA TRP A 245 31.19 31.64 55.67
C TRP A 245 31.48 30.12 55.67
N ASP A 246 31.37 29.46 56.82
CA ASP A 246 31.56 28.01 56.92
C ASP A 246 30.54 27.25 56.08
N ALA A 247 29.24 27.50 56.31
CA ALA A 247 28.19 26.86 55.53
C ALA A 247 28.28 27.24 54.05
N ALA A 248 28.62 28.49 53.75
CA ALA A 248 28.78 29.00 52.39
C ALA A 248 29.83 28.26 51.57
N LEU A 249 30.95 27.88 52.19
CA LEU A 249 32.01 27.11 51.55
C LEU A 249 31.73 25.61 51.58
N ARG A 250 31.16 25.08 52.69
CA ARG A 250 30.81 23.66 52.79
C ARG A 250 29.76 23.20 51.80
N GLN A 251 28.83 24.08 51.39
CA GLN A 251 27.82 23.72 50.39
C GLN A 251 28.40 23.52 48.98
N VAL A 252 29.58 24.05 48.69
CA VAL A 252 30.23 23.89 47.39
C VAL A 252 30.79 22.47 47.28
N PRO A 253 30.37 21.65 46.30
CA PRO A 253 30.92 20.32 46.09
C PRO A 253 32.43 20.34 45.82
N SER A 254 33.20 19.65 46.66
CA SER A 254 34.65 19.49 46.50
C SER A 254 35.00 18.76 45.20
N GLY A 255 36.08 19.16 44.55
CA GLY A 255 36.59 18.54 43.31
C GLY A 255 35.78 18.81 42.04
N GLN A 256 34.71 19.62 42.10
CA GLN A 256 33.89 19.93 40.92
C GLN A 256 34.26 21.24 40.22
N TYR A 257 34.95 22.15 40.90
CA TYR A 257 35.24 23.51 40.44
C TYR A 257 36.74 23.78 40.50
N ASP A 258 37.23 24.49 39.49
CA ASP A 258 38.62 24.97 39.42
C ASP A 258 38.79 26.22 40.29
N VAL A 259 37.74 27.05 40.40
CA VAL A 259 37.76 28.30 41.16
C VAL A 259 36.44 28.53 41.89
N VAL A 260 36.54 29.04 43.12
CA VAL A 260 35.43 29.50 43.95
C VAL A 260 35.56 31.01 44.13
N LEU A 261 34.64 31.76 43.54
CA LEU A 261 34.54 33.21 43.68
C LEU A 261 33.67 33.51 44.90
N PHE A 262 34.30 33.87 46.02
CA PHE A 262 33.65 34.10 47.29
C PHE A 262 33.41 35.60 47.53
N VAL A 263 32.17 36.06 47.30
CA VAL A 263 31.79 37.48 47.35
C VAL A 263 31.11 37.81 48.68
N THR A 264 31.63 38.78 49.42
CA THR A 264 31.10 39.20 50.74
C THR A 264 31.50 40.64 51.09
N ASP A 265 30.68 41.35 51.86
CA ASP A 265 30.97 42.67 52.44
C ASP A 265 31.27 42.65 53.94
N GLY A 266 31.02 41.51 54.59
CA GLY A 266 30.99 41.36 56.04
C GLY A 266 32.05 40.41 56.58
N ASN A 267 32.07 40.21 57.90
CA ASN A 267 32.90 39.22 58.57
C ASN A 267 32.04 38.01 58.98
N PRO A 268 32.62 36.81 59.14
CA PRO A 268 31.83 35.64 59.51
C PRO A 268 31.24 35.79 60.92
N THR A 269 29.91 35.73 61.07
CA THR A 269 29.21 35.83 62.36
C THR A 269 28.49 34.55 62.77
N ALA A 270 28.46 33.54 61.90
CA ALA A 270 27.82 32.25 62.17
C ALA A 270 28.63 31.09 61.58
N TYR A 271 28.37 29.88 62.09
CA TYR A 271 29.00 28.63 61.61
C TYR A 271 28.06 27.43 61.72
N GLY A 272 28.41 26.33 61.05
CA GLY A 272 27.65 25.09 61.11
C GLY A 272 26.27 25.25 60.47
N THR A 273 25.26 24.64 61.10
CA THR A 273 23.86 24.85 60.78
C THR A 273 23.18 25.42 62.03
N PRO A 274 23.20 26.74 62.24
CA PRO A 274 22.57 27.37 63.40
C PRO A 274 21.10 26.93 63.55
N ASN A 275 20.70 26.58 64.78
CA ASN A 275 19.33 26.16 65.08
C ASN A 275 18.79 26.93 66.30
N PRO A 276 18.01 28.01 66.09
CA PRO A 276 17.52 28.85 67.17
C PRO A 276 16.46 28.14 68.03
N ASN A 277 15.86 27.06 67.54
CA ASN A 277 14.80 26.31 68.22
C ASN A 277 15.30 25.10 69.02
N ARG A 278 16.59 24.76 69.00
CA ARG A 278 17.19 23.64 69.79
C ARG A 278 16.54 22.24 69.61
N LEU A 279 15.70 22.03 68.59
CA LEU A 279 14.80 20.87 68.52
C LEU A 279 15.30 19.62 67.76
N VAL A 280 16.54 19.58 67.26
CA VAL A 280 17.09 18.34 66.64
C VAL A 280 18.57 18.18 67.00
N ALA A 281 18.98 16.94 67.24
CA ALA A 281 20.31 16.49 67.62
C ALA A 281 21.42 16.84 66.60
N THR A 282 21.77 18.12 66.45
CA THR A 282 23.06 18.55 65.91
C THR A 282 24.09 18.62 67.05
N PRO A 283 25.32 18.08 66.91
CA PRO A 283 26.24 17.88 68.03
C PRO A 283 26.70 19.13 68.83
N THR A 284 26.48 20.36 68.35
CA THR A 284 27.18 21.55 68.86
C THR A 284 26.34 22.59 69.60
N GLY A 285 25.01 22.43 69.72
CA GLY A 285 24.19 23.40 70.46
C GLY A 285 24.27 24.85 69.97
N ASN A 286 24.69 25.07 68.70
CA ASN A 286 24.87 26.39 68.13
C ASN A 286 23.52 27.05 67.80
N VAL A 287 23.15 28.06 68.60
CA VAL A 287 21.92 28.86 68.43
C VAL A 287 22.18 30.22 67.79
N ASP A 288 23.45 30.58 67.55
CA ASP A 288 23.80 31.90 67.01
C ASP A 288 23.54 31.95 65.51
N MET A 289 22.47 32.67 65.14
CA MET A 289 22.10 32.93 63.75
C MET A 289 22.96 34.01 63.10
N GLY A 290 24.01 34.53 63.74
CA GLY A 290 24.90 35.52 63.15
C GLY A 290 24.86 36.88 63.82
N SER A 291 24.66 36.90 65.14
CA SER A 291 24.50 38.12 65.94
C SER A 291 25.81 38.85 66.22
N ALA A 292 26.94 38.12 66.29
CA ALA A 292 28.26 38.70 66.52
C ALA A 292 29.37 37.81 65.95
N PHE A 293 30.55 38.39 65.73
CA PHE A 293 31.73 37.65 65.34
C PHE A 293 32.33 36.87 66.52
N HIS A 294 32.61 35.59 66.31
CA HIS A 294 33.35 34.72 67.22
C HIS A 294 34.53 34.05 66.50
N ALA A 295 35.61 33.75 67.23
CA ALA A 295 36.78 33.09 66.66
C ALA A 295 36.46 31.72 66.03
N ILE A 296 35.41 31.05 66.52
CA ILE A 296 34.97 29.77 65.96
C ILE A 296 34.43 29.92 64.54
N ASP A 297 33.74 31.03 64.23
CA ASP A 297 33.12 31.32 62.92
C ASP A 297 34.15 31.38 61.80
N LEU A 298 35.28 32.04 62.07
CA LEU A 298 36.40 32.07 61.15
C LEU A 298 37.11 30.72 61.09
N SER A 299 37.35 30.06 62.23
CA SER A 299 38.11 28.81 62.25
C SER A 299 37.43 27.66 61.49
N THR A 300 36.10 27.60 61.50
CA THR A 300 35.30 26.63 60.74
C THR A 300 35.29 26.97 59.26
N ALA A 301 35.15 28.26 58.92
CA ALA A 301 35.25 28.73 57.54
C ALA A 301 36.61 28.42 56.90
N VAL A 302 37.71 28.57 57.65
CA VAL A 302 39.05 28.17 57.19
C VAL A 302 39.11 26.67 56.90
N ARG A 303 38.56 25.82 57.78
CA ARG A 303 38.51 24.36 57.53
C ARG A 303 37.68 24.02 56.29
N ALA A 304 36.57 24.71 56.06
CA ALA A 304 35.74 24.53 54.88
C ALA A 304 36.48 24.94 53.60
N ALA A 305 37.17 26.08 53.61
CA ALA A 305 38.01 26.54 52.51
C ALA A 305 39.15 25.57 52.22
N ASP A 306 39.84 25.08 53.26
CA ASP A 306 40.95 24.14 53.15
C ASP A 306 40.49 22.80 52.54
N LYS A 307 39.26 22.36 52.82
CA LYS A 307 38.68 21.18 52.16
C LYS A 307 38.52 21.38 50.65
N LEU A 308 38.08 22.57 50.22
CA LEU A 308 37.97 22.89 48.79
C LEU A 308 39.35 22.98 48.13
N LYS A 309 40.30 23.68 48.77
CA LYS A 309 41.70 23.80 48.29
C LYS A 309 42.40 22.46 48.20
N ALA A 310 42.19 21.57 49.18
CA ALA A 310 42.73 20.21 49.17
C ALA A 310 42.17 19.37 48.01
N SER A 311 40.97 19.70 47.51
CA SER A 311 40.38 19.07 46.33
C SER A 311 40.80 19.72 44.99
N GLY A 312 41.70 20.71 45.02
CA GLY A 312 42.23 21.39 43.84
C GLY A 312 41.52 22.70 43.48
N SER A 313 40.47 23.12 44.20
CA SER A 313 39.77 24.37 43.92
C SER A 313 40.56 25.58 44.42
N PHE A 314 40.78 26.57 43.56
CA PHE A 314 41.31 27.87 43.95
C PHE A 314 40.21 28.68 44.66
N VAL A 315 40.42 29.09 45.91
CA VAL A 315 39.44 29.93 46.63
C VAL A 315 39.84 31.39 46.51
N MET A 316 39.02 32.17 45.81
CA MET A 316 39.27 33.59 45.57
C MET A 316 38.34 34.46 46.43
N GLY A 317 38.92 35.24 47.34
CA GLY A 317 38.18 36.14 48.22
C GLY A 317 37.90 37.50 47.58
N LEU A 318 36.64 37.90 47.50
CA LEU A 318 36.21 39.17 46.90
C LEU A 318 35.53 40.01 47.99
N GLY A 319 36.34 40.81 48.68
CA GLY A 319 35.88 41.70 49.74
C GLY A 319 35.37 43.02 49.16
N VAL A 320 34.08 43.29 49.34
CA VAL A 320 33.43 44.49 48.79
C VAL A 320 33.15 45.51 49.90
N GLY A 321 33.53 46.77 49.66
CA GLY A 321 33.38 47.84 50.64
C GLY A 321 34.42 47.79 51.78
N ALA A 322 34.25 48.68 52.76
CA ALA A 322 35.20 48.86 53.87
C ALA A 322 34.90 47.99 55.11
N GLY A 323 33.77 47.29 55.14
CA GLY A 323 33.28 46.56 56.31
C GLY A 323 33.96 45.21 56.56
N VAL A 324 34.61 44.64 55.54
CA VAL A 324 35.23 43.32 55.62
C VAL A 324 36.66 43.38 56.17
N ASN A 325 36.98 42.51 57.12
CA ASN A 325 38.34 42.39 57.65
C ASN A 325 39.21 41.63 56.64
N VAL A 326 40.19 42.31 56.07
CA VAL A 326 41.12 41.75 55.08
C VAL A 326 41.88 40.53 55.64
N SER A 327 42.20 40.50 56.94
CA SER A 327 42.85 39.34 57.55
C SER A 327 41.95 38.10 57.50
N ASN A 328 40.64 38.26 57.69
CA ASN A 328 39.70 37.15 57.65
C ASN A 328 39.57 36.59 56.23
N ILE A 329 39.53 37.45 55.21
CA ILE A 329 39.53 37.02 53.81
C ILE A 329 40.81 36.24 53.48
N LYS A 330 41.96 36.73 53.93
CA LYS A 330 43.26 36.05 53.72
C LYS A 330 43.28 34.64 54.32
N ASP A 331 42.59 34.44 55.44
CA ASP A 331 42.58 33.14 56.12
C ASP A 331 41.85 32.06 55.32
N ILE A 332 40.83 32.42 54.53
CA ILE A 332 40.11 31.46 53.66
C ILE A 332 40.72 31.35 52.26
N SER A 333 41.23 32.44 51.70
CA SER A 333 41.65 32.52 50.29
C SER A 333 43.16 32.49 50.08
N GLY A 334 43.98 33.06 50.96
CA GLY A 334 45.42 33.20 50.76
C GLY A 334 45.90 34.64 50.92
N SER A 335 47.21 34.84 50.95
CA SER A 335 47.81 36.10 51.40
C SER A 335 48.06 37.13 50.31
N THR A 336 47.90 36.78 49.03
CA THR A 336 48.34 37.60 47.89
C THR A 336 47.20 38.45 47.32
N GLU A 337 47.28 39.76 47.50
CA GLU A 337 46.31 40.67 46.90
C GLU A 337 46.43 40.70 45.37
N GLY A 338 45.30 40.80 44.68
CA GLY A 338 45.26 40.79 43.21
C GLY A 338 45.30 39.39 42.59
N THR A 339 45.35 38.34 43.41
CA THR A 339 45.31 36.93 42.97
C THR A 339 44.44 36.09 43.90
N ASP A 340 44.88 35.87 45.15
CA ASP A 340 44.12 35.11 46.17
C ASP A 340 42.90 35.90 46.63
N TYR A 341 43.06 37.21 46.84
CA TYR A 341 41.95 38.08 47.21
C TYR A 341 42.00 39.44 46.51
N PHE A 342 40.84 40.08 46.43
CA PHE A 342 40.68 41.44 45.92
C PHE A 342 39.89 42.30 46.93
N ARG A 343 40.31 43.57 47.05
CA ARG A 343 39.52 44.61 47.69
C ARG A 343 38.82 45.42 46.62
N ILE A 344 37.51 45.52 46.72
CA ILE A 344 36.66 46.17 45.72
C ILE A 344 35.93 47.28 46.43
N ALA A 345 36.04 48.51 45.93
CA ALA A 345 35.53 49.68 46.64
C ALA A 345 34.00 49.64 46.80
N ASN A 346 33.30 49.13 45.78
CA ASN A 346 31.85 49.05 45.74
C ASN A 346 31.38 47.99 44.73
N TYR A 347 30.09 47.64 44.79
CA TYR A 347 29.50 46.63 43.92
C TYR A 347 29.41 47.02 42.43
N ALA A 348 29.58 48.30 42.07
CA ALA A 348 29.65 48.70 40.65
C ALA A 348 30.98 48.26 40.01
N GLU A 349 32.09 48.36 40.74
CA GLU A 349 33.43 47.91 40.30
C GLU A 349 33.57 46.38 40.30
N LEU A 350 32.77 45.67 41.12
CA LEU A 350 32.77 44.21 41.19
C LEU A 350 32.50 43.56 39.82
N THR A 351 31.59 44.13 39.03
CA THR A 351 31.22 43.60 37.70
C THR A 351 32.39 43.57 36.74
N GLN A 352 33.11 44.71 36.64
CA GLN A 352 34.28 44.81 35.80
C GLN A 352 35.37 43.86 36.29
N LYS A 353 35.60 43.82 37.61
CA LYS A 353 36.68 43.01 38.16
C LYS A 353 36.47 41.51 37.98
N LEU A 354 35.24 41.05 38.19
CA LEU A 354 34.86 39.67 38.00
C LEU A 354 34.95 39.22 36.53
N SER A 355 34.59 40.11 35.60
CA SER A 355 34.71 39.83 34.16
C SER A 355 36.18 39.72 33.74
N GLU A 356 37.05 40.61 34.24
CA GLU A 356 38.51 40.52 34.04
C GLU A 356 39.08 39.18 34.57
N ILE A 357 38.70 38.79 35.78
CA ILE A 357 39.15 37.53 36.40
C ILE A 357 38.70 36.33 35.56
N ALA A 358 37.46 36.32 35.11
CA ALA A 358 36.88 35.21 34.34
C ALA A 358 37.56 35.03 32.97
N LEU A 359 37.98 36.12 32.33
CA LEU A 359 38.55 36.10 30.97
C LEU A 359 40.07 36.12 30.91
N LYS A 360 40.77 36.35 32.02
CA LYS A 360 42.23 36.45 32.05
C LYS A 360 42.94 35.28 31.35
N ASN A 361 42.43 34.06 31.53
CA ASN A 361 43.00 32.86 30.92
C ASN A 361 42.44 32.55 29.51
N CYS A 362 41.49 33.34 29.02
CA CYS A 362 40.87 33.25 27.68
C CYS A 362 41.37 34.30 26.70
N GLN A 363 42.18 35.26 27.15
CA GLN A 363 42.78 36.26 26.25
C GLN A 363 43.77 35.59 25.28
N GLY A 364 43.69 35.99 24.00
CA GLY A 364 44.46 35.39 22.91
C GLY A 364 44.01 33.97 22.52
N THR A 365 42.79 33.56 22.87
CA THR A 365 42.25 32.23 22.51
C THR A 365 41.01 32.32 21.63
N VAL A 366 40.78 31.24 20.88
CA VAL A 366 39.56 30.99 20.12
C VAL A 366 38.91 29.72 20.67
N SER A 367 37.77 29.88 21.32
CA SER A 367 36.88 28.80 21.70
C SER A 367 35.93 28.51 20.54
N ILE A 368 35.88 27.24 20.10
CA ILE A 368 34.91 26.78 19.10
C ILE A 368 33.85 25.96 19.82
N VAL A 369 32.58 26.28 19.57
CA VAL A 369 31.42 25.57 20.11
C VAL A 369 30.66 24.91 18.98
N LYS A 370 30.71 23.59 18.96
CA LYS A 370 29.92 22.74 18.08
C LYS A 370 28.53 22.52 18.65
N GLN A 371 27.52 22.77 17.83
CA GLN A 371 26.19 22.23 18.05
C GLN A 371 25.70 21.48 16.84
N VAL A 372 24.88 20.47 17.08
CA VAL A 372 24.20 19.70 16.04
C VAL A 372 22.70 19.88 16.20
N ARG A 373 22.03 20.12 15.08
CA ARG A 373 20.58 20.07 14.95
C ARG A 373 20.18 18.64 14.60
N ASP A 374 19.38 18.02 15.47
CA ASP A 374 18.82 16.71 15.18
C ASP A 374 17.68 16.76 14.16
N LEU A 375 17.16 15.59 13.76
CA LEU A 375 16.07 15.48 12.78
C LEU A 375 14.76 16.15 13.26
N SER A 376 14.58 16.36 14.57
CA SER A 376 13.44 17.10 15.14
C SER A 376 13.62 18.62 15.10
N GLY A 377 14.77 19.09 14.64
CA GLY A 377 15.14 20.51 14.61
C GLY A 377 15.75 21.04 15.91
N LYS A 378 15.94 20.19 16.93
CA LYS A 378 16.49 20.58 18.24
C LYS A 378 18.01 20.68 18.17
N LEU A 379 18.53 21.81 18.65
CA LEU A 379 19.97 22.06 18.75
C LEU A 379 20.53 21.59 20.09
N ALA A 380 21.64 20.86 20.05
CA ALA A 380 22.38 20.42 21.24
C ALA A 380 23.89 20.60 21.04
N PRO A 381 24.65 20.92 22.10
CA PRO A 381 26.11 20.83 22.06
C PRO A 381 26.56 19.37 21.87
N THR A 382 27.57 19.16 21.02
CA THR A 382 27.95 17.80 20.59
C THR A 382 29.46 17.56 20.69
N ALA A 383 29.83 16.48 21.37
CA ALA A 383 31.21 16.02 21.49
C ALA A 383 31.68 15.28 20.22
N GLY A 384 32.99 15.03 20.14
CA GLY A 384 33.55 14.15 19.10
C GLY A 384 33.81 14.83 17.75
N TRP A 385 33.55 16.13 17.64
CA TRP A 385 33.83 16.90 16.42
C TRP A 385 35.26 17.41 16.42
N THR A 386 36.00 17.13 15.35
CA THR A 386 37.40 17.55 15.23
C THR A 386 37.48 18.87 14.45
N PHE A 387 38.22 19.82 15.02
CA PHE A 387 38.60 21.06 14.35
C PHE A 387 40.11 21.12 14.20
N ASP A 388 40.56 21.35 12.97
CA ASP A 388 41.96 21.54 12.62
C ASP A 388 42.24 23.04 12.41
N GLY A 389 43.27 23.54 13.07
CA GLY A 389 43.90 24.82 12.74
C GLY A 389 44.97 24.66 11.66
N ARG A 390 45.55 25.77 11.20
CA ARG A 390 46.72 25.73 10.31
C ARG A 390 48.01 25.92 11.10
N SER A 391 49.03 25.13 10.77
CA SER A 391 50.33 25.19 11.42
C SER A 391 50.99 26.58 11.31
N VAL A 392 50.80 27.26 10.18
CA VAL A 392 51.30 28.62 9.93
C VAL A 392 50.67 29.69 10.83
N ASP A 393 49.47 29.42 11.37
CA ASP A 393 48.75 30.37 12.22
C ASP A 393 49.23 30.33 13.69
N LYS A 394 50.10 29.36 14.03
CA LYS A 394 50.65 29.13 15.38
C LYS A 394 49.57 28.96 16.44
N VAL A 395 48.66 28.01 16.21
CA VAL A 395 47.60 27.65 17.16
C VAL A 395 47.95 26.36 17.90
N GLU A 396 47.66 26.34 19.20
CA GLU A 396 47.88 25.20 20.08
C GLU A 396 46.60 24.84 20.86
N PRO A 397 46.18 23.55 20.84
CA PRO A 397 46.71 22.48 20.00
C PRO A 397 46.42 22.73 18.50
N LEU A 398 47.17 22.10 17.59
CA LEU A 398 46.92 22.26 16.15
C LEU A 398 45.58 21.62 15.72
N SER A 399 45.16 20.55 16.39
CA SER A 399 43.90 19.86 16.17
C SER A 399 43.32 19.46 17.52
N ALA A 400 42.00 19.61 17.68
CA ALA A 400 41.33 19.18 18.90
C ALA A 400 39.88 18.76 18.67
N VAL A 401 39.38 17.96 19.61
CA VAL A 401 38.06 17.34 19.57
C VAL A 401 37.15 18.00 20.61
N THR A 402 35.91 18.29 20.23
CA THR A 402 34.93 18.87 21.16
C THR A 402 34.59 17.93 22.30
N ALA A 403 34.52 18.46 23.52
CA ALA A 403 34.10 17.72 24.71
C ALA A 403 32.56 17.60 24.80
N LYS A 404 32.04 16.97 25.87
CA LYS A 404 30.58 16.80 26.12
C LYS A 404 29.78 18.10 26.10
N ASN A 405 30.42 19.24 26.39
CA ASN A 405 29.82 20.57 26.32
C ASN A 405 29.82 21.17 24.90
N GLY A 406 30.27 20.42 23.89
CA GLY A 406 30.40 20.86 22.51
C GLY A 406 31.55 21.83 22.27
N ALA A 407 32.36 22.17 23.27
CA ALA A 407 33.37 23.19 23.17
C ALA A 407 34.79 22.60 23.07
N VAL A 408 35.66 23.35 22.42
CA VAL A 408 37.11 23.14 22.35
C VAL A 408 37.79 24.51 22.30
N ASN A 409 39.03 24.61 22.78
CA ASN A 409 39.74 25.90 22.85
C ASN A 409 41.12 25.80 22.21
N PHE A 410 41.47 26.84 21.45
CA PHE A 410 42.73 27.01 20.75
C PHE A 410 43.43 28.27 21.26
N LYS A 411 44.67 28.14 21.73
CA LYS A 411 45.50 29.28 22.08
C LYS A 411 46.31 29.70 20.86
N VAL A 412 46.29 30.98 20.52
CA VAL A 412 47.17 31.53 19.48
C VAL A 412 48.49 31.92 20.15
N THR A 413 49.59 31.28 19.76
CA THR A 413 50.91 31.53 20.33
C THR A 413 51.64 32.64 19.57
N ASP A 414 52.60 33.26 20.24
CA ASP A 414 53.38 34.39 19.73
C ASP A 414 52.54 35.57 19.22
N LEU A 415 51.38 35.84 19.84
CA LEU A 415 50.62 37.06 19.61
C LEU A 415 51.38 38.26 20.17
N LYS A 416 51.71 39.22 19.29
CA LYS A 416 52.31 40.52 19.65
C LYS A 416 51.19 41.57 19.78
N ASN A 417 51.46 42.84 19.49
CA ASN A 417 50.45 43.91 19.52
C ASN A 417 49.59 43.98 18.25
N ASP A 418 49.78 43.08 17.28
CA ASP A 418 49.10 43.08 15.99
C ASP A 418 48.03 41.98 15.93
N ARG A 419 46.94 42.24 15.18
CA ARG A 419 45.93 41.22 14.85
C ARG A 419 46.50 40.17 13.89
N ARG A 420 46.14 38.92 14.08
CA ARG A 420 46.45 37.81 13.16
C ARG A 420 45.18 37.10 12.73
N THR A 421 45.02 36.88 11.42
CA THR A 421 43.96 36.04 10.89
C THR A 421 44.30 34.57 11.09
N ILE A 422 43.41 33.84 11.74
CA ILE A 422 43.54 32.41 12.07
C ILE A 422 42.45 31.65 11.32
N GLN A 423 42.78 30.47 10.79
CA GLN A 423 41.80 29.61 10.12
C GLN A 423 41.61 28.29 10.84
N PHE A 424 40.35 27.83 10.83
CA PHE A 424 39.94 26.53 11.33
C PHE A 424 39.10 25.81 10.28
N ALA A 425 39.18 24.50 10.25
CA ALA A 425 38.32 23.64 9.43
C ALA A 425 37.75 22.50 10.28
N GLU A 426 36.45 22.26 10.12
CA GLU A 426 35.79 21.09 10.69
C GLU A 426 36.05 19.86 9.82
N ARG A 427 36.37 18.71 10.46
CA ARG A 427 36.29 17.40 9.81
C ARG A 427 34.85 16.93 9.80
N GLN A 428 34.25 16.94 8.61
CA GLN A 428 32.85 16.56 8.44
C GLN A 428 32.63 15.08 8.81
N GLN A 429 31.51 14.79 9.46
CA GLN A 429 31.10 13.42 9.79
C GLN A 429 30.02 12.93 8.83
N LEU A 430 30.03 11.63 8.52
CA LEU A 430 29.00 11.00 7.69
C LEU A 430 27.61 11.19 8.32
N GLY A 431 26.60 11.45 7.49
CA GLY A 431 25.23 11.73 7.94
C GLY A 431 24.99 13.17 8.42
N TYR A 432 26.00 14.03 8.38
CA TYR A 432 25.87 15.43 8.81
C TYR A 432 26.29 16.41 7.71
N ALA A 433 25.66 17.58 7.72
CA ALA A 433 26.05 18.72 6.90
C ALA A 433 26.29 19.96 7.75
N LEU A 434 27.28 20.77 7.36
CA LEU A 434 27.46 22.10 7.94
C LEU A 434 26.26 23.00 7.62
N GLU A 435 25.69 23.61 8.65
CA GLU A 435 24.58 24.54 8.56
C GLU A 435 25.11 25.98 8.67
N GLN A 436 25.17 26.68 7.54
CA GLN A 436 25.63 28.06 7.51
C GLN A 436 24.66 28.99 8.26
N GLN A 437 25.24 29.91 9.03
CA GLN A 437 24.53 30.91 9.81
C GLN A 437 24.59 32.24 9.04
N SER A 438 23.50 32.60 8.37
CA SER A 438 23.47 33.79 7.49
C SER A 438 24.60 33.80 6.45
N GLY A 439 24.89 32.63 5.85
CA GLY A 439 25.95 32.45 4.85
C GLY A 439 27.35 32.26 5.42
N SER A 440 27.55 32.29 6.74
CA SER A 440 28.85 32.06 7.39
C SER A 440 28.95 30.65 7.99
N ASN A 441 30.11 30.01 7.86
CA ASN A 441 30.37 28.68 8.42
C ASN A 441 30.46 28.72 9.97
N ALA A 442 30.81 29.87 10.54
CA ALA A 442 30.83 30.11 11.98
C ALA A 442 30.26 31.50 12.32
N VAL A 443 29.88 31.72 13.58
CA VAL A 443 29.55 33.05 14.11
C VAL A 443 30.38 33.29 15.37
N CYS A 444 31.23 34.32 15.34
CA CYS A 444 32.16 34.62 16.43
C CYS A 444 31.75 35.88 17.22
N ILE A 445 32.00 35.85 18.52
CA ILE A 445 31.84 36.97 19.45
C ILE A 445 33.15 37.13 20.22
N ASP A 446 33.59 38.37 20.44
CA ASP A 446 34.63 38.68 21.41
C ASP A 446 33.98 38.84 22.79
N ASN A 447 34.29 37.92 23.70
CA ASN A 447 33.70 37.85 25.02
C ASN A 447 34.15 38.99 25.95
N VAL A 448 35.24 39.68 25.63
CA VAL A 448 35.69 40.86 26.39
C VAL A 448 34.78 42.05 26.09
N THR A 449 34.49 42.30 24.80
CA THR A 449 33.67 43.44 24.37
C THR A 449 32.18 43.12 24.21
N GLY A 450 31.82 41.84 24.15
CA GLY A 450 30.48 41.34 23.84
C GLY A 450 30.06 41.56 22.38
N LYS A 451 30.98 41.95 21.49
CA LYS A 451 30.67 42.31 20.10
C LYS A 451 30.90 41.14 19.15
N LYS A 452 30.06 41.07 18.11
CA LYS A 452 30.27 40.13 17.00
C LYS A 452 31.57 40.46 16.27
N VAL A 453 32.31 39.43 15.89
CA VAL A 453 33.54 39.51 15.12
C VAL A 453 33.27 39.03 13.70
N SER A 454 33.87 39.71 12.72
CA SER A 454 33.73 39.33 11.31
C SER A 454 34.47 38.03 11.03
N VAL A 455 33.86 37.16 10.23
CA VAL A 455 34.45 35.89 9.79
C VAL A 455 34.34 35.78 8.27
N SER A 456 35.24 35.01 7.66
CA SER A 456 35.16 34.64 6.25
C SER A 456 35.19 33.12 6.09
N ASN A 457 34.39 32.57 5.19
CA ASN A 457 34.40 31.14 4.90
C ASN A 457 35.71 30.72 4.22
N VAL A 458 36.22 29.55 4.60
CA VAL A 458 37.38 28.90 4.00
C VAL A 458 36.95 27.51 3.55
N GLY A 459 36.74 27.34 2.24
CA GLY A 459 36.17 26.11 1.70
C GLY A 459 34.78 25.80 2.24
N ALA A 460 34.37 24.53 2.17
CA ALA A 460 33.04 24.08 2.57
C ALA A 460 32.84 24.01 4.09
N THR A 461 33.89 23.70 4.86
CA THR A 461 33.79 23.39 6.29
C THR A 461 34.63 24.30 7.20
N GLY A 462 35.36 25.26 6.64
CA GLY A 462 36.28 26.12 7.41
C GLY A 462 35.87 27.58 7.46
N PHE A 463 36.51 28.32 8.38
CA PHE A 463 36.34 29.76 8.54
C PHE A 463 37.65 30.41 8.99
N ALA A 464 37.78 31.71 8.74
CA ALA A 464 38.86 32.56 9.21
C ALA A 464 38.33 33.65 10.13
N VAL A 465 39.12 34.01 11.15
CA VAL A 465 38.79 35.06 12.12
C VAL A 465 40.06 35.78 12.58
N ASP A 466 39.97 37.08 12.81
CA ASP A 466 41.09 37.89 13.33
C ASP A 466 41.15 37.82 14.85
N VAL A 467 42.34 37.55 15.40
CA VAL A 467 42.60 37.43 16.84
C VAL A 467 43.71 38.39 17.24
N ASP A 468 43.52 39.10 18.35
CA ASP A 468 44.58 39.83 19.07
C ASP A 468 44.80 39.28 20.49
N ARG A 469 45.83 39.80 21.17
CA ARG A 469 46.22 39.37 22.53
C ARG A 469 45.21 39.73 23.63
N GLU A 470 44.29 40.66 23.36
CA GLU A 470 43.32 41.15 24.34
C GLU A 470 41.93 40.55 24.12
N ASN A 471 41.64 39.98 22.94
CA ASN A 471 40.38 39.30 22.64
C ASN A 471 40.27 37.94 23.33
N ALA A 472 39.05 37.55 23.64
CA ALA A 472 38.69 36.17 23.96
C ALA A 472 37.55 35.75 23.04
N LEU A 473 37.86 35.03 21.94
CA LEU A 473 36.86 34.75 20.92
C LEU A 473 36.09 33.46 21.21
N SER A 474 34.77 33.51 21.01
CA SER A 474 33.88 32.34 21.00
C SER A 474 33.21 32.25 19.63
N CYS A 475 33.43 31.14 18.92
CA CYS A 475 32.91 30.87 17.59
C CYS A 475 31.96 29.67 17.59
N GLN A 476 30.70 29.87 17.20
CA GLN A 476 29.71 28.81 17.09
C GLN A 476 29.73 28.20 15.68
N VAL A 477 29.79 26.88 15.59
CA VAL A 477 29.71 26.11 14.33
C VAL A 477 28.57 25.11 14.42
N LEU A 478 27.62 25.17 13.48
CA LEU A 478 26.41 24.34 13.48
C LEU A 478 26.48 23.29 12.39
N ASN A 479 26.12 22.05 12.72
CA ASN A 479 25.74 21.04 11.73
C ASN A 479 24.30 20.62 11.93
N ARG A 480 23.72 20.03 10.90
CA ARG A 480 22.45 19.31 10.97
C ARG A 480 22.64 17.85 10.63
N MET A 481 21.84 16.98 11.25
CA MET A 481 21.64 15.61 10.77
C MET A 481 20.97 15.65 9.39
N ILE A 482 21.41 14.77 8.51
CA ILE A 482 20.79 14.51 7.22
C ILE A 482 20.02 13.19 7.36
N PRO A 483 18.69 13.16 7.20
CA PRO A 483 17.96 11.91 7.20
C PRO A 483 18.45 11.00 6.07
N ALA A 484 18.34 9.69 6.23
CA ALA A 484 18.55 8.77 5.12
C ALA A 484 17.53 9.00 3.99
N GLU A 485 17.84 8.52 2.80
CA GLU A 485 16.89 8.49 1.68
C GLU A 485 16.12 7.15 1.72
N PRO A 486 14.79 7.17 1.64
CA PRO A 486 14.00 5.94 1.67
C PRO A 486 14.00 5.27 0.29
N ILE A 487 14.16 3.95 0.27
CA ILE A 487 14.08 3.12 -0.92
C ILE A 487 12.96 2.10 -0.71
N VAL A 488 12.03 2.04 -1.66
CA VAL A 488 10.92 1.08 -1.67
C VAL A 488 11.15 0.05 -2.77
N GLY A 489 10.88 -1.21 -2.46
CA GLY A 489 10.86 -2.31 -3.41
C GLY A 489 9.59 -3.12 -3.25
N LYS A 490 8.89 -3.35 -4.35
CA LYS A 490 7.69 -4.18 -4.44
C LYS A 490 8.02 -5.44 -5.23
N SER A 491 7.45 -6.55 -4.78
CA SER A 491 7.58 -7.85 -5.42
C SER A 491 6.33 -8.69 -5.15
N SER A 492 6.13 -9.72 -5.96
CA SER A 492 5.03 -10.67 -5.83
C SER A 492 5.53 -12.11 -5.96
N ASN A 493 4.73 -13.05 -5.44
CA ASN A 493 4.83 -14.47 -5.72
C ASN A 493 3.44 -14.99 -6.17
N PRO A 494 3.29 -15.46 -7.42
CA PRO A 494 4.33 -15.60 -8.46
C PRO A 494 4.94 -14.24 -8.86
N SER A 495 6.10 -14.25 -9.54
CA SER A 495 6.82 -13.01 -9.90
C SER A 495 6.05 -12.18 -10.93
N SER A 496 6.17 -10.84 -10.88
CA SER A 496 5.55 -9.93 -11.84
C SER A 496 5.72 -10.37 -13.29
N GLY A 497 4.68 -10.22 -14.09
CA GLY A 497 4.58 -10.68 -15.49
C GLY A 497 4.22 -12.17 -15.64
N THR A 498 4.15 -12.93 -14.55
CA THR A 498 3.69 -14.33 -14.60
C THR A 498 2.17 -14.37 -14.78
N GLU A 499 1.71 -15.16 -15.74
CA GLU A 499 0.30 -15.47 -15.95
C GLU A 499 -0.26 -16.29 -14.77
N VAL A 500 -1.45 -15.92 -14.31
CA VAL A 500 -2.14 -16.58 -13.19
C VAL A 500 -3.51 -17.09 -13.61
N GLN A 501 -3.96 -18.18 -13.01
CA GLN A 501 -5.26 -18.77 -13.29
C GLN A 501 -6.35 -18.26 -12.35
N PRO A 502 -7.63 -18.29 -12.78
CA PRO A 502 -8.75 -18.00 -11.90
C PRO A 502 -8.72 -18.85 -10.62
N GLY A 503 -8.75 -18.20 -9.45
CA GLY A 503 -8.67 -18.85 -8.14
C GLY A 503 -7.27 -18.92 -7.51
N ASP A 504 -6.20 -18.57 -8.23
CA ASP A 504 -4.84 -18.53 -7.71
C ASP A 504 -4.66 -17.46 -6.61
N GLU A 505 -3.66 -17.64 -5.75
CA GLU A 505 -3.25 -16.62 -4.79
C GLU A 505 -2.00 -15.88 -5.27
N ILE A 506 -1.99 -14.56 -5.12
CA ILE A 506 -0.80 -13.71 -5.32
C ILE A 506 -0.39 -13.14 -3.97
N GLU A 507 0.83 -13.44 -3.52
CA GLU A 507 1.42 -12.84 -2.33
C GLU A 507 2.29 -11.64 -2.71
N TYR A 508 1.93 -10.46 -2.22
CA TYR A 508 2.71 -9.24 -2.39
C TYR A 508 3.65 -9.01 -1.21
N LYS A 509 4.84 -8.49 -1.50
CA LYS A 509 5.85 -8.10 -0.53
C LYS A 509 6.39 -6.71 -0.86
N LEU A 510 6.19 -5.77 0.06
CA LEU A 510 6.78 -4.45 0.08
C LEU A 510 7.97 -4.45 1.04
N THR A 511 9.11 -3.97 0.56
CA THR A 511 10.36 -3.86 1.33
C THR A 511 10.76 -2.39 1.37
N PHE A 512 10.93 -1.87 2.59
CA PHE A 512 11.38 -0.51 2.83
C PHE A 512 12.79 -0.55 3.39
N THR A 513 13.70 0.15 2.73
CA THR A 513 15.11 0.31 3.09
C THR A 513 15.45 1.79 3.18
N ALA A 514 16.61 2.11 3.75
CA ALA A 514 17.07 3.48 3.88
C ALA A 514 18.58 3.57 3.58
N GLU A 515 18.98 4.51 2.75
CA GLU A 515 20.39 4.80 2.47
C GLU A 515 20.85 6.03 3.24
N GLY A 516 21.80 5.85 4.15
CA GLY A 516 22.35 6.93 4.96
C GLY A 516 22.77 6.48 6.35
N THR A 517 22.81 7.43 7.28
CA THR A 517 23.27 7.18 8.67
C THR A 517 22.14 7.26 9.69
N PHE A 518 21.15 8.13 9.45
CA PHE A 518 20.06 8.38 10.39
C PHE A 518 18.74 7.78 9.88
N PRO A 519 17.83 7.38 10.78
CA PRO A 519 16.53 6.88 10.38
C PRO A 519 15.76 7.90 9.54
N VAL A 520 14.88 7.39 8.68
CA VAL A 520 14.00 8.17 7.82
C VAL A 520 12.55 7.75 8.03
N ASP A 521 11.67 8.74 8.11
CA ASP A 521 10.23 8.49 8.13
C ASP A 521 9.73 8.25 6.71
N ILE A 522 8.88 7.24 6.53
CA ILE A 522 8.25 6.89 5.26
C ILE A 522 6.74 7.13 5.31
N ASP A 523 6.18 7.56 4.18
CA ASP A 523 4.74 7.71 3.97
C ASP A 523 4.41 7.34 2.52
N TYR A 524 3.97 6.10 2.32
CA TYR A 524 3.66 5.51 1.01
C TYR A 524 2.23 4.98 0.99
N VAL A 525 1.69 4.85 -0.22
CA VAL A 525 0.38 4.26 -0.47
C VAL A 525 0.53 3.16 -1.51
N ASP A 526 0.09 1.97 -1.16
CA ASP A 526 -0.07 0.87 -2.09
C ASP A 526 -1.49 0.90 -2.67
N HIS A 527 -1.60 1.06 -3.99
CA HIS A 527 -2.83 1.20 -4.74
C HIS A 527 -3.26 -0.15 -5.28
N LEU A 528 -4.39 -0.67 -4.77
CA LEU A 528 -4.95 -1.96 -5.16
C LEU A 528 -6.14 -1.84 -6.11
N ALA A 529 -6.34 -0.68 -6.75
CA ALA A 529 -7.52 -0.48 -7.60
C ALA A 529 -7.59 -1.49 -8.76
N GLY A 530 -6.49 -1.62 -9.51
CA GLY A 530 -6.32 -2.62 -10.57
C GLY A 530 -5.95 -4.01 -10.06
N VAL A 531 -5.97 -4.24 -8.75
CA VAL A 531 -5.91 -5.60 -8.18
C VAL A 531 -7.30 -6.04 -7.75
N LEU A 532 -8.11 -5.14 -7.19
CA LEU A 532 -9.37 -5.48 -6.54
C LEU A 532 -10.57 -5.58 -7.48
N ASP A 533 -10.45 -5.08 -8.70
CA ASP A 533 -11.32 -5.44 -9.82
C ASP A 533 -11.14 -6.90 -10.25
N ASP A 534 -9.93 -7.43 -10.14
CA ASP A 534 -9.57 -8.77 -10.64
C ASP A 534 -9.45 -9.86 -9.56
N ALA A 535 -9.10 -9.47 -8.35
CA ALA A 535 -8.80 -10.35 -7.23
C ALA A 535 -9.42 -9.83 -5.93
N ASP A 536 -9.68 -10.70 -4.97
CA ASP A 536 -10.16 -10.33 -3.65
C ASP A 536 -9.02 -10.36 -2.63
N LEU A 537 -8.87 -9.30 -1.82
CA LEU A 537 -7.91 -9.30 -0.73
C LEU A 537 -8.27 -10.36 0.32
N ILE A 538 -7.32 -11.24 0.64
CA ILE A 538 -7.51 -12.27 1.67
C ILE A 538 -7.54 -11.57 3.04
N ALA A 539 -8.69 -11.66 3.71
CA ALA A 539 -8.92 -11.01 5.00
C ALA A 539 -7.87 -11.44 6.04
N GLY A 540 -7.25 -10.45 6.72
CA GLY A 540 -6.23 -10.70 7.74
C GLY A 540 -4.84 -11.10 7.22
N SER A 541 -4.64 -11.09 5.89
CA SER A 541 -3.35 -11.41 5.26
C SER A 541 -2.30 -10.30 5.40
N ILE A 542 -2.70 -9.05 5.67
CA ILE A 542 -1.79 -7.91 5.85
C ILE A 542 -0.92 -8.15 7.11
N LYS A 543 0.39 -8.31 6.92
CA LYS A 543 1.41 -8.46 7.97
C LYS A 543 2.50 -7.43 7.79
N ALA A 544 2.69 -6.55 8.77
CA ALA A 544 3.72 -5.52 8.76
C ALA A 544 4.74 -5.79 9.88
N ASP A 545 6.02 -5.56 9.60
CA ASP A 545 7.07 -5.62 10.62
C ASP A 545 6.87 -4.58 11.73
N SER A 546 7.39 -4.89 12.92
CA SER A 546 7.45 -3.92 14.02
C SER A 546 8.20 -2.64 13.60
N GLY A 547 7.49 -1.52 13.58
CA GLY A 547 7.99 -0.22 13.10
C GLY A 547 7.22 0.33 11.89
N LEU A 548 6.41 -0.50 11.23
CA LEU A 548 5.45 -0.08 10.21
C LEU A 548 4.02 -0.07 10.75
N VAL A 549 3.24 0.88 10.23
CA VAL A 549 1.79 0.96 10.39
C VAL A 549 1.20 0.87 8.99
N ALA A 550 0.49 -0.23 8.71
CA ALA A 550 -0.21 -0.47 7.45
C ALA A 550 -1.73 -0.45 7.70
N VAL A 551 -2.46 0.45 7.03
CA VAL A 551 -3.90 0.63 7.20
C VAL A 551 -4.59 0.50 5.85
N LEU A 552 -5.48 -0.48 5.73
CA LEU A 552 -6.35 -0.64 4.56
C LEU A 552 -7.50 0.39 4.61
N ASN A 553 -7.60 1.21 3.57
CA ASN A 553 -8.66 2.19 3.37
C ASN A 553 -9.25 2.01 1.97
N ALA A 554 -10.38 1.29 1.89
CA ALA A 554 -11.00 0.88 0.61
C ALA A 554 -9.99 0.10 -0.27
N ASN A 555 -9.56 0.68 -1.40
CA ASN A 555 -8.63 0.08 -2.35
C ASN A 555 -7.18 0.56 -2.20
N LYS A 556 -6.80 1.03 -1.00
CA LYS A 556 -5.46 1.54 -0.71
C LYS A 556 -4.93 1.00 0.61
N ILE A 557 -3.66 0.64 0.66
CA ILE A 557 -2.96 0.39 1.93
C ILE A 557 -2.02 1.57 2.18
N ASN A 558 -2.35 2.38 3.18
CA ASN A 558 -1.48 3.47 3.64
C ASN A 558 -0.39 2.88 4.55
N VAL A 559 0.87 3.13 4.23
CA VAL A 559 2.03 2.59 4.96
C VAL A 559 2.87 3.75 5.49
N THR A 560 2.97 3.83 6.81
CA THR A 560 3.80 4.81 7.52
C THR A 560 4.74 4.12 8.48
N GLY A 561 5.87 4.74 8.80
CA GLY A 561 6.82 4.20 9.77
C GLY A 561 8.17 4.90 9.72
N THR A 562 9.12 4.43 10.53
CA THR A 562 10.49 4.93 10.54
C THR A 562 11.44 3.78 10.21
N VAL A 563 12.20 3.92 9.12
CA VAL A 563 13.16 2.91 8.64
C VAL A 563 14.57 3.33 9.03
N SER A 564 15.33 2.40 9.62
CA SER A 564 16.74 2.62 9.94
C SER A 564 17.61 2.00 8.85
N PRO A 565 18.75 2.62 8.45
CA PRO A 565 19.59 2.11 7.37
C PRO A 565 20.11 0.67 7.54
N ASP A 566 20.22 0.20 8.78
CA ASP A 566 20.70 -1.14 9.14
C ASP A 566 19.58 -2.18 9.32
N LYS A 567 18.30 -1.77 9.20
CA LYS A 567 17.15 -2.63 9.45
C LYS A 567 16.04 -2.39 8.41
N PRO A 568 16.02 -3.16 7.30
CA PRO A 568 14.89 -3.13 6.37
C PRO A 568 13.60 -3.56 7.09
N LEU A 569 12.48 -2.99 6.68
CA LEU A 569 11.15 -3.36 7.16
C LEU A 569 10.30 -3.89 6.03
N ILE A 570 9.52 -4.93 6.30
CA ILE A 570 8.73 -5.65 5.31
C ILE A 570 7.24 -5.56 5.66
N LEU A 571 6.42 -5.45 4.61
CA LEU A 571 4.97 -5.61 4.65
C LEU A 571 4.57 -6.66 3.60
N THR A 572 3.81 -7.68 4.01
CA THR A 572 3.24 -8.69 3.10
C THR A 572 1.72 -8.72 3.18
N TYR A 573 1.06 -9.11 2.09
CA TYR A 573 -0.36 -9.40 2.04
C TYR A 573 -0.69 -10.29 0.84
N LYS A 574 -1.88 -10.87 0.82
CA LYS A 574 -2.29 -11.80 -0.24
C LYS A 574 -3.64 -11.44 -0.83
N VAL A 575 -3.78 -11.66 -2.13
CA VAL A 575 -5.05 -11.59 -2.86
C VAL A 575 -5.35 -12.94 -3.51
N LYS A 576 -6.63 -13.20 -3.78
CA LYS A 576 -7.08 -14.39 -4.50
C LYS A 576 -7.78 -13.97 -5.80
N VAL A 577 -7.28 -14.43 -6.94
CA VAL A 577 -7.83 -14.12 -8.27
C VAL A 577 -9.28 -14.61 -8.34
N LYS A 578 -10.18 -13.78 -8.85
CA LYS A 578 -11.60 -14.12 -8.99
C LYS A 578 -11.78 -15.24 -10.03
N THR A 579 -12.85 -16.02 -9.88
CA THR A 579 -13.21 -17.08 -10.84
C THR A 579 -14.00 -16.57 -12.04
N GLU A 580 -14.56 -15.37 -11.95
CA GLU A 580 -15.38 -14.72 -12.97
C GLU A 580 -15.30 -13.18 -12.79
N ASN A 581 -15.61 -12.42 -13.84
CA ASN A 581 -15.68 -10.95 -13.81
C ASN A 581 -14.39 -10.23 -13.34
N PHE A 582 -13.22 -10.69 -13.81
CA PHE A 582 -11.91 -10.10 -13.51
C PHE A 582 -11.61 -8.87 -14.38
N GLY A 583 -12.40 -7.80 -14.22
CA GLY A 583 -12.02 -6.45 -14.68
C GLY A 583 -11.45 -6.36 -16.09
N ASP A 584 -10.21 -5.86 -16.18
CA ASP A 584 -9.39 -5.79 -17.41
C ASP A 584 -8.45 -7.01 -17.59
N GLY A 585 -8.53 -7.97 -16.66
CA GLY A 585 -7.78 -9.21 -16.66
C GLY A 585 -6.31 -9.04 -16.30
N ILE A 586 -5.90 -7.91 -15.74
CA ILE A 586 -4.51 -7.62 -15.35
C ILE A 586 -4.48 -7.12 -13.90
N ALA A 587 -4.06 -7.98 -12.97
CA ALA A 587 -3.91 -7.60 -11.58
C ALA A 587 -2.68 -6.70 -11.37
N ALA A 588 -2.85 -5.39 -11.60
CA ALA A 588 -1.81 -4.36 -11.56
C ALA A 588 -1.78 -3.64 -10.22
N ASN A 589 -0.59 -3.53 -9.63
CA ASN A 589 -0.42 -3.09 -8.26
C ASN A 589 0.76 -2.12 -8.14
N PHE A 590 0.54 -0.96 -7.51
CA PHE A 590 1.50 0.15 -7.51
C PHE A 590 1.70 0.72 -6.12
N ILE A 591 2.95 0.91 -5.69
CA ILE A 591 3.30 1.66 -4.49
C ILE A 591 3.90 3.01 -4.86
N VAL A 592 3.33 4.10 -4.33
CA VAL A 592 3.80 5.47 -4.59
C VAL A 592 3.89 6.27 -3.28
N PRO A 593 4.69 7.35 -3.23
CA PRO A 593 4.65 8.29 -2.12
C PRO A 593 3.23 8.83 -1.87
N SER A 594 2.90 9.08 -0.61
CA SER A 594 1.59 9.57 -0.22
C SER A 594 1.26 10.91 -0.90
N GLY A 595 0.10 10.97 -1.57
CA GLY A 595 -0.37 12.13 -2.31
C GLY A 595 -0.06 12.09 -3.81
N GLU A 596 0.75 11.12 -4.27
CA GLU A 596 1.00 10.90 -5.69
C GLU A 596 -0.05 9.97 -6.33
N THR A 597 -0.15 10.03 -7.65
CA THR A 597 -1.02 9.14 -8.43
C THR A 597 -0.17 8.06 -9.08
N PRO A 598 -0.61 6.78 -9.06
CA PRO A 598 0.11 5.71 -9.73
C PRO A 598 0.15 5.96 -11.24
N PRO A 599 1.22 5.51 -11.94
CA PRO A 599 1.24 5.41 -13.39
C PRO A 599 0.09 4.55 -13.94
N GLU A 600 -0.19 4.67 -15.24
CA GLU A 600 -1.19 3.83 -15.93
C GLU A 600 -0.64 2.43 -16.25
N THR A 601 0.65 2.32 -16.53
CA THR A 601 1.32 1.05 -16.89
C THR A 601 2.43 0.73 -15.90
N CYS A 602 2.66 -0.57 -15.68
CA CYS A 602 3.82 -1.04 -14.94
C CYS A 602 4.97 -1.25 -15.93
N GLU A 603 6.00 -0.42 -15.87
CA GLU A 603 7.15 -0.58 -16.76
C GLU A 603 8.01 -1.78 -16.31
N PRO A 604 8.60 -2.53 -17.24
CA PRO A 604 9.54 -3.60 -16.90
C PRO A 604 10.66 -3.08 -15.99
N ASP A 605 11.01 -3.88 -14.98
CA ASP A 605 12.04 -3.58 -13.96
C ASP A 605 11.73 -2.39 -13.01
N ASP A 606 10.53 -1.80 -13.07
CA ASP A 606 10.12 -0.78 -12.09
C ASP A 606 9.93 -1.43 -10.70
N PRO A 607 10.73 -1.06 -9.68
CA PRO A 607 10.64 -1.65 -8.35
C PRO A 607 9.39 -1.21 -7.57
N SER A 608 8.56 -0.32 -8.11
CA SER A 608 7.37 0.23 -7.46
C SER A 608 6.07 -0.44 -7.91
N CYS A 609 6.11 -1.36 -8.87
CA CYS A 609 4.90 -2.00 -9.39
C CYS A 609 5.06 -3.50 -9.64
N THR A 610 3.92 -4.17 -9.79
CA THR A 610 3.81 -5.55 -10.24
C THR A 610 2.54 -5.69 -11.07
N GLU A 611 2.54 -6.57 -12.06
CA GLU A 611 1.37 -6.90 -12.88
C GLU A 611 1.28 -8.42 -13.12
N HIS A 612 0.07 -8.94 -13.23
CA HIS A 612 -0.20 -10.35 -13.50
C HIS A 612 -1.36 -10.50 -14.48
N PRO A 613 -1.11 -10.94 -15.73
CA PRO A 613 -2.18 -11.26 -16.65
C PRO A 613 -2.94 -12.50 -16.18
N ILE A 614 -4.26 -12.49 -16.30
CA ILE A 614 -5.13 -13.57 -15.86
C ILE A 614 -5.58 -14.38 -17.09
N SER A 615 -5.42 -15.70 -17.03
CA SER A 615 -5.98 -16.61 -18.04
C SER A 615 -7.49 -16.46 -18.09
N GLY A 616 -8.05 -16.23 -19.28
CA GLY A 616 -9.47 -15.98 -19.43
C GLY A 616 -10.36 -17.21 -19.33
N ASP A 617 -11.66 -16.97 -19.10
CA ASP A 617 -12.69 -18.00 -19.18
C ASP A 617 -13.18 -18.11 -20.64
N LEU A 618 -13.18 -19.34 -21.16
CA LEU A 618 -13.58 -19.66 -22.53
C LEU A 618 -15.08 -20.01 -22.56
N SER A 619 -15.90 -19.05 -22.93
CA SER A 619 -17.32 -19.29 -23.16
C SER A 619 -17.56 -19.89 -24.55
N ILE A 620 -18.32 -20.98 -24.62
CA ILE A 620 -18.57 -21.75 -25.84
C ILE A 620 -20.07 -21.79 -26.12
N SER A 621 -20.47 -21.62 -27.39
CA SER A 621 -21.86 -21.79 -27.81
C SER A 621 -21.96 -22.33 -29.24
N LYS A 622 -23.05 -23.07 -29.51
CA LYS A 622 -23.39 -23.62 -30.82
C LYS A 622 -24.79 -23.17 -31.23
N THR A 623 -24.93 -22.72 -32.46
CA THR A 623 -26.22 -22.34 -33.05
C THR A 623 -26.36 -22.88 -34.47
N SER A 624 -27.61 -22.90 -34.96
CA SER A 624 -27.97 -23.28 -36.32
C SER A 624 -28.98 -22.32 -36.93
N ASP A 625 -29.00 -22.25 -38.26
CA ASP A 625 -30.05 -21.61 -39.06
C ASP A 625 -30.57 -22.62 -40.10
N PRO A 626 -31.83 -23.08 -39.99
CA PRO A 626 -32.84 -22.65 -39.01
C PRO A 626 -32.49 -23.06 -37.57
N GLU A 627 -33.13 -22.41 -36.58
CA GLU A 627 -32.86 -22.61 -35.14
C GLU A 627 -33.13 -24.07 -34.70
N SER A 628 -32.38 -24.57 -33.72
CA SER A 628 -32.56 -25.93 -33.18
C SER A 628 -34.03 -26.21 -32.80
N GLY A 629 -34.50 -27.42 -33.07
CA GLY A 629 -35.89 -27.85 -32.88
C GLY A 629 -36.81 -27.54 -34.05
N THR A 630 -36.36 -26.80 -35.06
CA THR A 630 -37.14 -26.56 -36.29
C THR A 630 -37.17 -27.78 -37.20
N LEU A 631 -38.32 -27.99 -37.84
CA LEU A 631 -38.49 -29.02 -38.87
C LEU A 631 -37.83 -28.56 -40.17
N VAL A 632 -37.11 -29.46 -40.85
CA VAL A 632 -36.37 -29.17 -42.09
C VAL A 632 -36.86 -30.03 -43.24
N ALA A 633 -36.97 -29.46 -44.44
CA ALA A 633 -37.41 -30.18 -45.63
C ALA A 633 -36.25 -30.94 -46.30
N PRO A 634 -36.53 -32.08 -46.99
CA PRO A 634 -35.56 -32.71 -47.87
C PRO A 634 -34.96 -31.71 -48.88
N GLY A 635 -33.63 -31.67 -49.00
CA GLY A 635 -32.91 -30.73 -49.85
C GLY A 635 -32.65 -29.34 -49.24
N GLN A 636 -33.19 -29.02 -48.06
CA GLN A 636 -32.92 -27.78 -47.34
C GLN A 636 -31.46 -27.73 -46.86
N THR A 637 -30.89 -26.54 -46.72
CA THR A 637 -29.55 -26.33 -46.13
C THR A 637 -29.70 -25.84 -44.69
N VAL A 638 -28.91 -26.42 -43.78
CA VAL A 638 -28.76 -25.98 -42.39
C VAL A 638 -27.35 -25.41 -42.23
N ASN A 639 -27.26 -24.19 -41.72
CA ASN A 639 -25.99 -23.51 -41.45
C ASN A 639 -25.68 -23.56 -39.96
N TYR A 640 -24.46 -23.92 -39.58
CA TYR A 640 -24.00 -23.98 -38.20
C TYR A 640 -23.00 -22.87 -37.89
N THR A 641 -23.07 -22.35 -36.67
CA THR A 641 -22.08 -21.41 -36.11
C THR A 641 -21.66 -21.88 -34.72
N LEU A 642 -20.37 -22.13 -34.55
CA LEU A 642 -19.70 -22.39 -33.27
C LEU A 642 -18.99 -21.11 -32.85
N LYS A 643 -19.16 -20.67 -31.60
CA LYS A 643 -18.52 -19.46 -31.07
C LYS A 643 -17.73 -19.80 -29.81
N PHE A 644 -16.51 -19.28 -29.77
CA PHE A 644 -15.55 -19.39 -28.67
C PHE A 644 -15.15 -17.96 -28.27
N ALA A 645 -15.46 -17.52 -27.04
CA ALA A 645 -15.14 -16.18 -26.57
C ALA A 645 -14.31 -16.23 -25.29
N ASN A 646 -13.14 -15.59 -25.35
CA ASN A 646 -12.18 -15.48 -24.27
C ASN A 646 -12.35 -14.12 -23.59
N SER A 647 -12.56 -14.15 -22.27
CA SER A 647 -12.80 -12.95 -21.46
C SER A 647 -11.56 -12.42 -20.71
N GLY A 648 -10.43 -13.12 -20.73
CA GLY A 648 -9.22 -12.71 -19.99
C GLY A 648 -8.17 -12.02 -20.85
N ALA A 649 -7.12 -11.55 -20.18
CA ALA A 649 -6.02 -10.81 -20.78
C ALA A 649 -4.93 -11.69 -21.41
N ALA A 650 -4.98 -13.02 -21.20
CA ALA A 650 -4.10 -14.00 -21.85
C ALA A 650 -4.85 -14.82 -22.93
N GLU A 651 -4.11 -15.38 -23.88
CA GLU A 651 -4.67 -16.26 -24.92
C GLU A 651 -5.12 -17.61 -24.33
N VAL A 652 -6.25 -18.13 -24.79
CA VAL A 652 -6.79 -19.42 -24.31
C VAL A 652 -6.78 -20.45 -25.43
N GLU A 653 -6.31 -21.66 -25.11
CA GLU A 653 -6.28 -22.79 -26.03
C GLU A 653 -7.68 -23.39 -26.22
N VAL A 654 -7.99 -23.75 -27.47
CA VAL A 654 -9.23 -24.41 -27.87
C VAL A 654 -8.87 -25.77 -28.44
N ASP A 655 -9.43 -26.84 -27.87
CA ASP A 655 -9.36 -28.19 -28.44
C ASP A 655 -10.73 -28.88 -28.31
N HIS A 656 -11.51 -28.83 -29.39
CA HIS A 656 -12.89 -29.29 -29.42
C HIS A 656 -13.19 -30.13 -30.65
N ARG A 657 -14.26 -30.92 -30.58
CA ARG A 657 -14.76 -31.77 -31.65
C ARG A 657 -16.24 -31.48 -31.88
N ASP A 658 -16.61 -31.28 -33.15
CA ASP A 658 -17.99 -31.21 -33.57
C ASP A 658 -18.41 -32.51 -34.26
N PHE A 659 -19.26 -33.30 -33.61
CA PHE A 659 -19.67 -34.62 -34.07
C PHE A 659 -20.83 -34.52 -35.06
N LEU A 660 -20.58 -34.99 -36.28
CA LEU A 660 -21.51 -34.97 -37.40
C LEU A 660 -22.08 -36.34 -37.72
N ARG A 661 -21.85 -37.38 -36.90
CA ARG A 661 -22.31 -38.74 -37.23
C ARG A 661 -23.83 -38.81 -37.47
N ASP A 662 -24.61 -38.23 -36.56
CA ASP A 662 -26.08 -38.14 -36.64
C ASP A 662 -26.53 -36.95 -37.50
N VAL A 663 -25.58 -36.28 -38.17
CA VAL A 663 -25.85 -35.30 -39.23
C VAL A 663 -25.67 -35.95 -40.60
N LEU A 664 -24.59 -36.71 -40.79
CA LEU A 664 -24.16 -37.23 -42.09
C LEU A 664 -24.90 -38.50 -42.52
N ASP A 665 -25.64 -39.15 -41.61
CA ASP A 665 -26.61 -40.18 -41.97
C ASP A 665 -27.83 -39.57 -42.68
N ASP A 666 -28.27 -38.36 -42.29
CA ASP A 666 -29.45 -37.67 -42.82
C ASP A 666 -29.16 -36.53 -43.82
N ALA A 667 -27.95 -35.98 -43.80
CA ALA A 667 -27.54 -34.84 -44.59
C ALA A 667 -26.19 -35.07 -45.29
N GLU A 668 -25.94 -34.31 -46.34
CA GLU A 668 -24.66 -34.24 -47.01
C GLU A 668 -23.91 -32.98 -46.56
N TYR A 669 -22.63 -33.12 -46.26
CA TYR A 669 -21.78 -31.97 -45.97
C TYR A 669 -21.64 -31.08 -47.22
N VAL A 670 -21.80 -29.76 -47.06
CA VAL A 670 -21.63 -28.81 -48.18
C VAL A 670 -20.14 -28.50 -48.32
N ASP A 671 -19.52 -29.04 -49.38
CA ASP A 671 -18.11 -28.82 -49.68
C ASP A 671 -17.72 -27.33 -49.69
N ARG A 672 -16.56 -27.05 -49.10
CA ARG A 672 -16.00 -25.69 -48.95
C ARG A 672 -16.91 -24.74 -48.17
N SER A 673 -17.81 -25.22 -47.31
CA SER A 673 -18.56 -24.38 -46.37
C SER A 673 -17.78 -24.03 -45.11
N LEU A 674 -16.87 -24.90 -44.64
CA LEU A 674 -16.10 -24.70 -43.39
C LEU A 674 -15.27 -23.42 -43.42
N ARG A 675 -15.46 -22.54 -42.44
CA ARG A 675 -14.64 -21.35 -42.19
C ARG A 675 -14.32 -21.27 -40.71
N ALA A 676 -13.09 -20.95 -40.37
CA ALA A 676 -12.65 -20.60 -39.02
C ALA A 676 -12.07 -19.18 -39.03
N THR A 677 -12.13 -18.49 -37.89
CA THR A 677 -11.67 -17.10 -37.72
C THR A 677 -10.78 -16.98 -36.49
N ASN A 678 -10.04 -15.87 -36.41
CA ASN A 678 -9.37 -15.38 -35.20
C ASN A 678 -8.51 -16.44 -34.46
N GLY A 679 -7.61 -17.09 -35.18
CA GLY A 679 -6.61 -17.99 -34.59
C GLY A 679 -7.03 -19.46 -34.47
N LEU A 680 -8.28 -19.79 -34.81
CA LEU A 680 -8.75 -21.17 -34.88
C LEU A 680 -8.46 -21.80 -36.25
N ASP A 681 -8.05 -23.07 -36.23
CA ASP A 681 -8.05 -23.98 -37.36
C ASP A 681 -9.21 -24.98 -37.20
N ALA A 682 -9.86 -25.29 -38.31
CA ALA A 682 -10.97 -26.25 -38.33
C ALA A 682 -10.84 -27.16 -39.55
N SER A 683 -10.90 -28.47 -39.32
CA SER A 683 -10.80 -29.46 -40.40
C SER A 683 -11.80 -30.60 -40.24
N LEU A 684 -12.48 -30.95 -41.34
CA LEU A 684 -13.33 -32.13 -41.40
C LEU A 684 -12.45 -33.39 -41.48
N ARG A 685 -12.65 -34.31 -40.53
CA ARG A 685 -11.95 -35.59 -40.39
C ARG A 685 -12.98 -36.69 -40.19
N GLY A 686 -13.33 -37.38 -41.27
CA GLY A 686 -14.39 -38.40 -41.22
C GLY A 686 -15.75 -37.74 -40.90
N ASP A 687 -16.36 -38.16 -39.80
CA ASP A 687 -17.64 -37.67 -39.28
C ASP A 687 -17.49 -36.60 -38.19
N GLN A 688 -16.33 -35.95 -38.08
CA GLN A 688 -16.07 -34.91 -37.08
C GLN A 688 -15.40 -33.68 -37.69
N ILE A 689 -15.71 -32.49 -37.16
CA ILE A 689 -14.88 -31.30 -37.36
C ILE A 689 -13.98 -31.14 -36.15
N VAL A 690 -12.67 -31.23 -36.39
CA VAL A 690 -11.62 -30.99 -35.39
C VAL A 690 -11.34 -29.49 -35.34
N ILE A 691 -11.53 -28.87 -34.18
CA ILE A 691 -11.29 -27.44 -33.94
C ILE A 691 -10.14 -27.29 -32.95
N THR A 692 -9.05 -26.67 -33.41
CA THR A 692 -7.84 -26.44 -32.60
C THR A 692 -7.36 -25.01 -32.78
N GLY A 693 -6.70 -24.43 -31.79
CA GLY A 693 -6.02 -23.14 -31.93
C GLY A 693 -6.05 -22.34 -30.65
N LYS A 694 -5.81 -21.04 -30.76
CA LYS A 694 -5.87 -20.12 -29.62
C LYS A 694 -6.77 -18.94 -29.94
N VAL A 695 -7.57 -18.54 -28.96
CA VAL A 695 -8.35 -17.31 -29.01
C VAL A 695 -7.58 -16.24 -28.22
N GLY A 696 -7.27 -15.13 -28.89
CA GLY A 696 -6.57 -14.02 -28.27
C GLY A 696 -7.31 -13.44 -27.05
N ALA A 697 -6.60 -12.65 -26.26
CA ALA A 697 -7.16 -11.94 -25.12
C ALA A 697 -8.37 -11.08 -25.52
N GLU A 698 -9.39 -11.04 -24.65
CA GLU A 698 -10.62 -10.26 -24.82
C GLU A 698 -11.26 -10.38 -26.23
N SER A 699 -11.13 -11.56 -26.86
CA SER A 699 -11.50 -11.77 -28.25
C SER A 699 -12.48 -12.93 -28.41
N GLU A 700 -13.18 -12.94 -29.55
CA GLU A 700 -14.04 -14.05 -29.96
C GLU A 700 -13.57 -14.65 -31.27
N ALA A 701 -13.73 -15.97 -31.41
CA ALA A 701 -13.50 -16.72 -32.63
C ALA A 701 -14.73 -17.55 -32.98
N THR A 702 -14.93 -17.78 -34.28
CA THR A 702 -16.07 -18.55 -34.80
C THR A 702 -15.65 -19.58 -35.81
N VAL A 703 -16.38 -20.69 -35.83
CA VAL A 703 -16.31 -21.74 -36.86
C VAL A 703 -17.70 -21.91 -37.48
N THR A 704 -17.82 -21.80 -38.80
CA THR A 704 -19.10 -21.95 -39.52
C THR A 704 -19.00 -23.01 -40.61
N TYR A 705 -20.09 -23.74 -40.86
CA TYR A 705 -20.20 -24.71 -41.95
C TYR A 705 -21.67 -25.00 -42.27
N SER A 706 -21.92 -25.72 -43.36
CA SER A 706 -23.29 -26.02 -43.81
C SER A 706 -23.45 -27.49 -44.18
N VAL A 707 -24.65 -28.03 -43.97
CA VAL A 707 -25.07 -29.35 -44.42
C VAL A 707 -26.38 -29.25 -45.19
N LYS A 708 -26.61 -30.15 -46.14
CA LYS A 708 -27.81 -30.19 -46.96
C LYS A 708 -28.58 -31.49 -46.72
N ILE A 709 -29.84 -31.39 -46.29
CA ILE A 709 -30.68 -32.56 -46.01
C ILE A 709 -30.80 -33.42 -47.26
N LYS A 710 -30.58 -34.73 -47.14
CA LYS A 710 -30.71 -35.66 -48.26
C LYS A 710 -32.17 -35.74 -48.73
N THR A 711 -32.38 -36.18 -49.96
CA THR A 711 -33.73 -36.44 -50.50
C THR A 711 -34.16 -37.91 -50.39
N ALA A 712 -33.22 -38.79 -50.01
CA ALA A 712 -33.40 -40.22 -49.78
C ALA A 712 -32.33 -40.69 -48.77
N GLU A 713 -32.46 -41.91 -48.23
CA GLU A 713 -31.47 -42.49 -47.31
C GLU A 713 -31.27 -41.68 -46.01
N LEU A 714 -32.38 -41.17 -45.46
CA LEU A 714 -32.44 -40.34 -44.25
C LEU A 714 -32.32 -41.17 -42.96
N GLY A 715 -31.16 -41.81 -42.75
CA GLY A 715 -30.66 -42.20 -41.42
C GLY A 715 -31.71 -42.41 -40.33
N ASN A 716 -31.66 -41.65 -39.24
CA ASN A 716 -32.74 -41.62 -38.26
C ASN A 716 -33.77 -40.50 -38.52
N GLY A 717 -33.58 -39.70 -39.59
CA GLY A 717 -34.44 -38.59 -39.98
C GLY A 717 -34.40 -37.38 -39.03
N VAL A 718 -33.40 -37.29 -38.16
CA VAL A 718 -33.15 -36.19 -37.23
C VAL A 718 -31.69 -35.78 -37.30
N VAL A 719 -31.43 -34.65 -37.95
CA VAL A 719 -30.08 -34.08 -38.03
C VAL A 719 -29.67 -33.56 -36.65
N LYS A 720 -28.84 -34.34 -35.95
CA LYS A 720 -28.40 -34.05 -34.58
C LYS A 720 -26.89 -33.86 -34.51
N ASN A 721 -26.47 -32.82 -33.80
CA ASN A 721 -25.11 -32.28 -33.91
C ASN A 721 -24.59 -31.82 -32.55
N PHE A 722 -23.33 -32.11 -32.23
CA PHE A 722 -22.77 -31.97 -30.87
C PHE A 722 -21.37 -31.36 -30.89
N LEU A 723 -21.18 -30.27 -30.14
CA LEU A 723 -19.88 -29.68 -29.87
C LEU A 723 -19.43 -30.06 -28.45
N VAL A 724 -18.27 -30.71 -28.34
CA VAL A 724 -17.70 -31.14 -27.05
C VAL A 724 -16.18 -30.91 -27.01
N PRO A 725 -15.58 -30.81 -25.81
CA PRO A 725 -14.12 -30.88 -25.65
C PRO A 725 -13.53 -32.16 -26.27
N ASP A 726 -12.26 -32.13 -26.68
CA ASP A 726 -11.63 -33.34 -27.20
C ASP A 726 -11.55 -34.45 -26.14
N GLY A 727 -11.77 -35.69 -26.58
CA GLY A 727 -11.77 -36.88 -25.72
C GLY A 727 -13.05 -37.11 -24.91
N GLU A 728 -14.04 -36.22 -25.00
CA GLU A 728 -15.36 -36.40 -24.37
C GLU A 728 -16.39 -36.98 -25.34
N ASP A 729 -17.34 -37.76 -24.79
CA ASP A 729 -18.45 -38.34 -25.55
C ASP A 729 -19.57 -37.30 -25.75
N PRO A 730 -20.28 -37.31 -26.90
CA PRO A 730 -21.35 -36.37 -27.17
C PRO A 730 -22.55 -36.57 -26.22
N VAL A 731 -22.83 -35.56 -25.41
CA VAL A 731 -24.04 -35.48 -24.55
C VAL A 731 -24.79 -34.19 -24.90
N CYS A 732 -26.09 -34.31 -25.23
CA CYS A 732 -26.98 -33.15 -25.27
C CYS A 732 -27.45 -32.85 -23.85
N ASP A 733 -26.83 -31.85 -23.22
CA ASP A 733 -27.31 -31.30 -21.95
C ASP A 733 -28.34 -30.19 -22.22
N PRO A 734 -29.58 -30.29 -21.71
CA PRO A 734 -30.58 -29.22 -21.86
C PRO A 734 -30.17 -27.89 -21.21
N GLU A 735 -29.20 -27.87 -20.28
CA GLU A 735 -28.70 -26.66 -19.63
C GLU A 735 -27.56 -25.97 -20.42
N VAL A 736 -27.00 -26.62 -21.45
CA VAL A 736 -25.86 -26.11 -22.22
C VAL A 736 -26.21 -26.03 -23.71
N THR A 737 -25.88 -24.91 -24.37
CA THR A 737 -26.19 -24.68 -25.79
C THR A 737 -25.12 -25.26 -26.72
N ASN A 738 -24.71 -26.51 -26.49
CA ASN A 738 -23.65 -27.18 -27.24
C ASN A 738 -24.16 -28.24 -28.24
N CYS A 739 -25.48 -28.40 -28.37
CA CYS A 739 -26.07 -29.31 -29.34
C CYS A 739 -27.28 -28.71 -30.07
N THR A 740 -27.59 -29.27 -31.25
CA THR A 740 -28.74 -28.87 -32.07
C THR A 740 -29.43 -30.09 -32.67
N GLU A 741 -30.74 -30.03 -32.89
CA GLU A 741 -31.52 -31.10 -33.53
C GLU A 741 -32.55 -30.56 -34.53
N HIS A 742 -32.71 -31.24 -35.68
CA HIS A 742 -33.68 -30.90 -36.71
C HIS A 742 -34.37 -32.14 -37.29
N PRO A 743 -35.64 -32.41 -36.95
CA PRO A 743 -36.40 -33.49 -37.59
C PRO A 743 -36.73 -33.16 -39.05
N VAL A 744 -36.59 -34.15 -39.94
CA VAL A 744 -36.85 -34.01 -41.37
C VAL A 744 -38.34 -34.21 -41.67
N LEU A 745 -38.93 -33.30 -42.46
CA LEU A 745 -40.34 -33.34 -42.88
C LEU A 745 -40.64 -34.48 -43.85
N GLY A 746 -41.81 -35.10 -43.70
CA GLY A 746 -42.32 -36.21 -44.50
C GLY A 746 -43.18 -35.86 -45.69
N THR A 747 -43.42 -36.88 -46.51
CA THR A 747 -44.26 -36.82 -47.71
C THR A 747 -45.14 -38.08 -47.79
N ALA A 748 -46.38 -37.92 -48.22
CA ALA A 748 -47.28 -39.05 -48.50
C ALA A 748 -47.79 -38.96 -49.95
N ILE A 749 -47.76 -40.08 -50.68
CA ILE A 749 -48.22 -40.19 -52.06
C ILE A 749 -49.20 -41.35 -52.21
N TRP A 750 -50.20 -41.19 -53.10
CA TRP A 750 -51.10 -42.27 -53.49
C TRP A 750 -51.75 -41.98 -54.85
N THR A 751 -52.41 -42.99 -55.42
CA THR A 751 -53.19 -42.84 -56.65
C THR A 751 -54.62 -43.36 -56.48
N LYS A 752 -55.59 -42.62 -57.03
CA LYS A 752 -56.99 -43.01 -57.09
C LYS A 752 -57.30 -43.66 -58.43
N SER A 753 -57.92 -44.84 -58.41
CA SER A 753 -58.32 -45.53 -59.64
C SER A 753 -59.63 -46.30 -59.51
N ASP A 754 -60.10 -46.87 -60.63
CA ASP A 754 -61.10 -47.94 -60.64
C ASP A 754 -60.48 -49.32 -60.38
N VAL A 755 -61.32 -50.35 -60.32
CA VAL A 755 -60.93 -51.77 -60.15
C VAL A 755 -60.04 -52.30 -61.29
N ASN A 756 -60.11 -51.70 -62.48
CA ASN A 756 -59.32 -52.09 -63.65
C ASN A 756 -57.99 -51.32 -63.76
N GLY A 757 -57.80 -50.30 -62.93
CA GLY A 757 -56.61 -49.44 -62.89
C GLY A 757 -56.63 -48.19 -63.74
N ALA A 758 -57.78 -47.77 -64.27
CA ALA A 758 -57.92 -46.44 -64.83
C ALA A 758 -57.89 -45.39 -63.71
N ALA A 759 -57.06 -44.36 -63.84
CA ALA A 759 -56.99 -43.27 -62.88
C ALA A 759 -58.32 -42.51 -62.82
N LEU A 760 -58.74 -42.13 -61.61
CA LEU A 760 -60.01 -41.43 -61.37
C LEU A 760 -59.75 -40.05 -60.81
N SER A 761 -60.24 -39.03 -61.52
CA SER A 761 -60.21 -37.66 -61.04
C SER A 761 -61.42 -37.32 -60.17
N GLY A 762 -61.25 -36.35 -59.27
CA GLY A 762 -62.34 -35.72 -58.52
C GLY A 762 -62.73 -36.45 -57.23
N SER A 763 -61.87 -37.34 -56.71
CA SER A 763 -61.98 -37.80 -55.32
C SER A 763 -61.52 -36.70 -54.37
N GLU A 764 -62.20 -36.56 -53.24
CA GLU A 764 -61.77 -35.68 -52.14
C GLU A 764 -61.44 -36.55 -50.91
N TRP A 765 -60.45 -36.11 -50.14
CA TRP A 765 -59.93 -36.83 -49.00
C TRP A 765 -59.83 -35.95 -47.76
N GLU A 766 -59.64 -36.59 -46.63
CA GLU A 766 -59.42 -35.95 -45.35
C GLU A 766 -58.24 -36.61 -44.64
N LEU A 767 -57.29 -35.78 -44.18
CA LEU A 767 -56.14 -36.20 -43.38
C LEU A 767 -56.25 -35.68 -41.95
N THR A 768 -55.99 -36.55 -40.97
CA THR A 768 -55.88 -36.20 -39.54
C THR A 768 -54.53 -36.66 -39.00
N GLY A 769 -53.80 -35.83 -38.22
CA GLY A 769 -52.48 -36.18 -37.68
C GLY A 769 -51.86 -35.19 -36.68
N PRO A 770 -50.59 -35.38 -36.28
CA PRO A 770 -49.92 -34.67 -35.18
C PRO A 770 -49.68 -33.18 -35.43
N GLY A 771 -49.59 -32.77 -36.70
CA GLY A 771 -49.49 -31.36 -37.10
C GLY A 771 -50.83 -30.65 -37.28
N THR A 772 -51.97 -31.35 -37.14
CA THR A 772 -53.28 -30.76 -37.43
C THR A 772 -54.06 -30.35 -36.18
N ASN A 773 -53.54 -30.61 -34.97
CA ASN A 773 -54.26 -30.43 -33.69
C ASN A 773 -55.66 -31.09 -33.69
N GLY A 774 -55.82 -32.20 -34.41
CA GLY A 774 -57.12 -32.87 -34.60
C GLY A 774 -58.03 -32.20 -35.64
N THR A 775 -57.57 -31.13 -36.29
CA THR A 775 -58.23 -30.51 -37.45
C THR A 775 -58.11 -31.43 -38.65
N LYS A 776 -59.21 -31.56 -39.38
CA LYS A 776 -59.31 -32.36 -40.60
C LYS A 776 -58.79 -31.52 -41.78
N VAL A 777 -57.71 -31.95 -42.42
CA VAL A 777 -57.16 -31.30 -43.62
C VAL A 777 -57.89 -31.87 -44.83
N ALA A 778 -58.69 -31.05 -45.50
CA ALA A 778 -59.35 -31.42 -46.75
C ALA A 778 -58.33 -31.42 -47.89
N ILE A 779 -58.35 -32.48 -48.69
CA ILE A 779 -57.44 -32.69 -49.82
C ILE A 779 -58.30 -32.89 -51.06
N GLU A 780 -58.26 -31.92 -51.96
CA GLU A 780 -58.92 -31.97 -53.26
C GLU A 780 -57.90 -32.39 -54.32
N ASP A 781 -58.32 -33.25 -55.25
CA ASP A 781 -57.51 -33.70 -56.40
C ASP A 781 -57.03 -32.51 -57.25
N CYS A 782 -55.73 -32.27 -57.27
CA CYS A 782 -55.17 -31.22 -58.09
C CYS A 782 -55.01 -31.68 -59.55
N VAL A 783 -55.93 -31.25 -60.43
CA VAL A 783 -55.77 -31.46 -61.87
C VAL A 783 -55.28 -30.20 -62.55
N ALA A 784 -53.98 -30.14 -62.84
CA ALA A 784 -53.34 -28.96 -63.43
C ALA A 784 -52.30 -29.32 -64.50
N SER A 785 -51.82 -28.31 -65.23
CA SER A 785 -50.75 -28.52 -66.23
C SER A 785 -49.34 -28.66 -65.62
N ALA A 786 -49.16 -28.31 -64.34
CA ALA A 786 -47.91 -28.42 -63.59
C ALA A 786 -48.15 -28.34 -62.08
N ALA A 787 -47.30 -28.97 -61.28
CA ALA A 787 -47.38 -29.00 -59.81
C ALA A 787 -47.42 -27.60 -59.17
N SER A 788 -46.68 -26.64 -59.74
CA SER A 788 -46.66 -25.24 -59.27
C SER A 788 -47.99 -24.48 -59.42
N LYS A 789 -49.01 -25.10 -60.04
CA LYS A 789 -50.36 -24.54 -60.17
C LYS A 789 -51.35 -25.14 -59.17
N CYS A 790 -50.92 -26.12 -58.38
CA CYS A 790 -51.68 -26.64 -57.26
C CYS A 790 -51.63 -25.66 -56.09
N SER A 791 -52.80 -25.32 -55.53
CA SER A 791 -52.93 -24.41 -54.39
C SER A 791 -53.57 -25.07 -53.16
N GLY A 792 -54.02 -26.32 -53.30
CA GLY A 792 -54.57 -27.14 -52.21
C GLY A 792 -53.49 -27.90 -51.46
N ALA A 793 -53.86 -28.91 -50.67
CA ALA A 793 -52.90 -29.77 -49.98
C ALA A 793 -52.17 -30.74 -50.92
N ASP A 794 -52.84 -31.15 -52.00
CA ASP A 794 -52.27 -32.01 -53.04
C ASP A 794 -51.39 -31.23 -54.01
N MET A 795 -50.14 -31.70 -54.17
CA MET A 795 -49.10 -31.14 -55.02
C MET A 795 -48.86 -31.97 -56.31
N ASP A 796 -49.55 -33.10 -56.53
CA ASP A 796 -49.46 -33.84 -57.79
C ASP A 796 -50.49 -33.26 -58.79
N PRO A 797 -50.07 -32.72 -59.96
CA PRO A 797 -50.99 -32.12 -60.92
C PRO A 797 -51.79 -33.14 -61.75
N LYS A 798 -51.55 -34.45 -61.59
CA LYS A 798 -52.16 -35.50 -62.39
C LYS A 798 -53.53 -35.87 -61.85
N ALA A 799 -54.49 -36.06 -62.76
CA ALA A 799 -55.80 -36.63 -62.45
C ALA A 799 -55.68 -37.95 -61.65
N GLY A 800 -56.17 -37.93 -60.41
CA GLY A 800 -56.14 -39.09 -59.52
C GLY A 800 -54.75 -39.43 -58.97
N GLY A 801 -53.76 -38.55 -59.10
CA GLY A 801 -52.49 -38.63 -58.39
C GLY A 801 -52.51 -37.68 -57.20
N PHE A 802 -51.91 -38.08 -56.08
CA PHE A 802 -51.88 -37.26 -54.87
C PHE A 802 -50.48 -37.22 -54.28
N GLN A 803 -50.01 -36.03 -53.90
CA GLN A 803 -48.75 -35.83 -53.18
C GLN A 803 -48.90 -34.77 -52.10
N LEU A 804 -48.75 -35.16 -50.83
CA LEU A 804 -48.69 -34.25 -49.69
C LEU A 804 -47.24 -34.08 -49.25
N THR A 805 -46.78 -32.84 -49.11
CA THR A 805 -45.47 -32.49 -48.56
C THR A 805 -45.59 -31.92 -47.14
N ASP A 806 -44.45 -31.66 -46.51
CA ASP A 806 -44.34 -30.92 -45.24
C ASP A 806 -45.08 -31.57 -44.06
N LEU A 807 -45.10 -32.91 -44.03
CA LEU A 807 -45.71 -33.66 -42.94
C LEU A 807 -44.77 -33.71 -41.73
N ALA A 808 -45.21 -33.19 -40.59
CA ALA A 808 -44.51 -33.36 -39.32
C ALA A 808 -44.47 -34.84 -38.88
N TRP A 809 -43.58 -35.17 -37.95
CA TRP A 809 -43.48 -36.53 -37.42
C TRP A 809 -44.72 -36.96 -36.63
N GLY A 810 -45.12 -38.22 -36.83
CA GLY A 810 -46.13 -38.96 -36.08
C GLY A 810 -47.19 -39.62 -36.98
N THR A 811 -48.29 -40.07 -36.36
CA THR A 811 -49.27 -40.96 -36.99
C THR A 811 -50.43 -40.21 -37.64
N TYR A 812 -50.66 -40.50 -38.92
CA TYR A 812 -51.69 -39.94 -39.75
C TYR A 812 -52.79 -40.96 -40.08
N THR A 813 -53.99 -40.47 -40.35
CA THR A 813 -55.11 -41.24 -40.91
C THR A 813 -55.72 -40.48 -42.09
N LEU A 814 -55.76 -41.13 -43.25
CA LEU A 814 -56.35 -40.64 -44.50
C LEU A 814 -57.66 -41.39 -44.79
N ILE A 815 -58.72 -40.66 -45.15
CA ILE A 815 -60.06 -41.21 -45.47
C ILE A 815 -60.59 -40.51 -46.73
N GLU A 816 -61.20 -41.25 -47.66
CA GLU A 816 -61.94 -40.66 -48.79
C GLU A 816 -63.24 -40.05 -48.26
N THR A 817 -63.49 -38.77 -48.53
CA THR A 817 -64.72 -38.09 -48.12
C THR A 817 -65.72 -37.93 -49.27
N LYS A 818 -65.24 -38.02 -50.51
CA LYS A 818 -66.06 -37.97 -51.71
C LYS A 818 -65.48 -38.84 -52.80
N ALA A 819 -66.26 -39.81 -53.26
CA ALA A 819 -65.91 -40.62 -54.43
C ALA A 819 -65.98 -39.81 -55.74
N PRO A 820 -65.16 -40.18 -56.74
CA PRO A 820 -65.31 -39.73 -58.11
C PRO A 820 -66.73 -39.98 -58.67
N ALA A 821 -67.15 -39.16 -59.63
CA ALA A 821 -68.48 -39.28 -60.22
C ALA A 821 -68.71 -40.67 -60.85
N GLY A 822 -69.80 -41.34 -60.46
CA GLY A 822 -70.14 -42.69 -60.93
C GLY A 822 -69.60 -43.85 -60.08
N PHE A 823 -68.88 -43.56 -58.99
CA PHE A 823 -68.29 -44.55 -58.09
C PHE A 823 -68.93 -44.56 -56.69
N VAL A 824 -68.76 -45.66 -55.97
CA VAL A 824 -69.11 -45.82 -54.55
C VAL A 824 -67.99 -45.23 -53.69
N LEU A 825 -68.33 -44.60 -52.56
CA LEU A 825 -67.38 -44.06 -51.57
C LEU A 825 -66.70 -45.19 -50.82
N ASP A 826 -65.36 -45.16 -50.73
CA ASP A 826 -64.60 -46.06 -49.89
C ASP A 826 -64.35 -45.40 -48.51
N GLU A 827 -65.05 -45.88 -47.48
CA GLU A 827 -64.90 -45.37 -46.10
C GLU A 827 -63.69 -46.00 -45.36
N SER A 828 -62.84 -46.77 -46.06
CA SER A 828 -61.63 -47.36 -45.50
C SER A 828 -60.68 -46.29 -44.95
N LYS A 829 -60.08 -46.59 -43.79
CA LYS A 829 -59.09 -45.72 -43.15
C LYS A 829 -57.69 -46.18 -43.49
N HIS A 830 -56.89 -45.30 -44.08
CA HIS A 830 -55.48 -45.55 -44.39
C HIS A 830 -54.60 -44.87 -43.34
N ALA A 831 -54.02 -45.65 -42.44
CA ALA A 831 -53.11 -45.13 -41.41
C ALA A 831 -51.65 -45.28 -41.84
N PHE A 832 -50.84 -44.26 -41.56
CA PHE A 832 -49.39 -44.27 -41.82
C PHE A 832 -48.65 -43.39 -40.80
N THR A 833 -47.35 -43.59 -40.59
CA THR A 833 -46.57 -42.87 -39.57
C THR A 833 -45.31 -42.26 -40.16
N VAL A 834 -45.24 -40.93 -40.20
CA VAL A 834 -44.03 -40.21 -40.63
C VAL A 834 -43.02 -40.18 -39.48
N GLY A 835 -41.81 -40.67 -39.72
CA GLY A 835 -40.76 -40.82 -38.70
C GLY A 835 -40.49 -42.29 -38.33
N GLY A 836 -39.84 -42.54 -37.19
CA GLY A 836 -39.52 -43.89 -36.69
C GLY A 836 -38.02 -44.17 -36.57
N GLU A 837 -37.63 -45.37 -36.13
CA GLU A 837 -36.22 -45.74 -35.95
C GLU A 837 -35.55 -46.18 -37.26
N SER A 838 -34.23 -45.93 -37.32
CA SER A 838 -33.38 -45.93 -38.52
C SER A 838 -33.48 -47.19 -39.42
N PRO A 839 -33.82 -47.07 -40.73
CA PRO A 839 -34.08 -45.82 -41.46
C PRO A 839 -35.45 -45.21 -41.13
N ALA A 840 -35.51 -43.90 -40.86
CA ALA A 840 -36.79 -43.23 -40.63
C ALA A 840 -37.68 -43.25 -41.89
N GLN A 841 -38.96 -43.59 -41.71
CA GLN A 841 -39.91 -43.64 -42.82
C GLN A 841 -40.54 -42.26 -43.04
N ILE A 842 -39.85 -41.44 -43.83
CA ILE A 842 -40.22 -40.05 -44.12
C ILE A 842 -41.06 -39.94 -45.39
N VAL A 843 -40.92 -40.87 -46.35
CA VAL A 843 -41.74 -40.93 -47.58
C VAL A 843 -42.66 -42.15 -47.51
N TRP A 844 -43.97 -41.92 -47.64
CA TRP A 844 -45.00 -42.95 -47.63
C TRP A 844 -45.71 -43.05 -48.97
N ASP A 845 -45.62 -44.20 -49.62
CA ASP A 845 -46.46 -44.54 -50.77
C ASP A 845 -47.60 -45.46 -50.30
N LEU A 846 -48.82 -44.92 -50.24
CA LEU A 846 -50.02 -45.68 -49.89
C LEU A 846 -50.54 -46.51 -51.08
N GLY A 847 -49.87 -46.41 -52.23
CA GLY A 847 -50.16 -47.16 -53.44
C GLY A 847 -51.46 -46.70 -54.10
N LYS A 848 -52.15 -47.68 -54.69
CA LYS A 848 -53.36 -47.48 -55.49
C LYS A 848 -54.61 -47.76 -54.65
N ILE A 849 -55.44 -46.74 -54.44
CA ILE A 849 -56.71 -46.85 -53.71
C ILE A 849 -57.87 -46.87 -54.72
N THR A 850 -58.60 -47.99 -54.76
CA THR A 850 -59.59 -48.30 -55.80
C THR A 850 -61.03 -48.04 -55.35
N ASN A 851 -61.88 -47.49 -56.22
CA ASN A 851 -63.34 -47.47 -55.98
C ASN A 851 -64.06 -48.40 -56.94
N GLU A 852 -65.15 -48.98 -56.47
CA GLU A 852 -66.08 -49.75 -57.27
C GLU A 852 -67.04 -48.83 -58.03
N GLN A 853 -67.26 -49.13 -59.31
CA GLN A 853 -68.23 -48.41 -60.12
C GLN A 853 -69.64 -48.72 -59.63
N ARG A 854 -70.52 -47.72 -59.52
CA ARG A 854 -71.93 -47.98 -59.16
C ARG A 854 -72.56 -48.88 -60.20
N GLU A 855 -73.17 -49.99 -59.77
CA GLU A 855 -73.98 -50.82 -60.65
C GLU A 855 -75.08 -49.96 -61.29
N GLY A 856 -75.19 -50.02 -62.61
CA GLY A 856 -76.22 -49.30 -63.35
C GLY A 856 -77.61 -49.73 -62.88
N LEU A 857 -78.51 -48.76 -62.69
CA LEU A 857 -79.93 -49.02 -62.44
C LEU A 857 -80.52 -49.85 -63.59
N ASP A 858 -80.82 -51.12 -63.35
CA ASP A 858 -81.58 -51.95 -64.27
C ASP A 858 -83.07 -51.56 -64.15
N LEU A 859 -83.47 -50.53 -64.89
CA LEU A 859 -84.86 -50.05 -64.89
C LEU A 859 -85.75 -51.08 -65.61
N PRO A 860 -86.83 -51.60 -65.00
CA PRO A 860 -87.79 -52.41 -65.74
C PRO A 860 -88.42 -51.54 -66.83
N LEU A 861 -88.33 -52.01 -68.08
CA LEU A 861 -88.99 -51.42 -69.25
C LEU A 861 -90.52 -51.40 -69.07
N THR A 862 -91.06 -50.37 -68.42
CA THR A 862 -92.50 -50.07 -68.45
C THR A 862 -92.81 -49.13 -69.61
N GLY A 863 -93.14 -49.70 -70.77
CA GLY A 863 -93.86 -49.01 -71.85
C GLY A 863 -93.35 -49.30 -73.26
N GLY A 864 -94.02 -50.19 -74.01
CA GLY A 864 -93.72 -50.31 -75.44
C GLY A 864 -94.26 -51.48 -76.26
N THR A 865 -95.43 -52.08 -75.98
CA THR A 865 -96.01 -53.14 -76.86
C THR A 865 -97.51 -52.96 -77.16
N GLY A 866 -98.02 -51.72 -77.16
CA GLY A 866 -99.39 -51.41 -77.63
C GLY A 866 -99.48 -51.00 -79.11
N THR A 867 -98.40 -50.48 -79.68
CA THR A 867 -98.42 -49.83 -81.01
C THR A 867 -98.47 -50.84 -82.16
N GLN A 868 -97.86 -52.01 -82.01
CA GLN A 868 -97.88 -53.05 -83.06
C GLN A 868 -99.26 -53.71 -83.20
N THR A 869 -100.01 -53.89 -82.11
CA THR A 869 -101.36 -54.49 -82.13
C THR A 869 -102.37 -53.60 -82.85
N PHE A 870 -102.29 -52.28 -82.69
CA PHE A 870 -103.16 -51.32 -83.40
C PHE A 870 -102.84 -51.24 -84.91
N LEU A 871 -101.57 -51.38 -85.31
CA LEU A 871 -101.16 -51.37 -86.72
C LEU A 871 -101.61 -52.65 -87.46
N PHE A 872 -101.48 -53.83 -86.84
CA PHE A 872 -101.97 -55.08 -87.44
C PHE A 872 -103.51 -55.16 -87.45
N GLY A 873 -104.18 -54.67 -86.40
CA GLY A 873 -105.65 -54.62 -86.34
C GLY A 873 -106.26 -53.66 -87.36
N GLY A 874 -105.69 -52.46 -87.53
CA GLY A 874 -106.16 -51.47 -88.51
C GLY A 874 -105.97 -51.92 -89.96
N GLY A 875 -104.86 -52.61 -90.26
CA GLY A 875 -104.58 -53.15 -91.60
C GLY A 875 -105.57 -54.23 -92.04
N ALA A 876 -106.00 -55.11 -91.13
CA ALA A 876 -106.97 -56.17 -91.43
C ALA A 876 -108.37 -55.62 -91.77
N VAL A 877 -108.81 -54.55 -91.09
CA VAL A 877 -110.11 -53.91 -91.33
C VAL A 877 -110.16 -53.19 -92.69
N LEU A 878 -109.05 -52.55 -93.09
CA LEU A 878 -108.92 -51.90 -94.40
C LEU A 878 -108.96 -52.91 -95.56
N LEU A 879 -108.33 -54.07 -95.40
CA LEU A 879 -108.38 -55.15 -96.40
C LEU A 879 -109.77 -55.79 -96.51
N ALA A 880 -110.49 -55.96 -95.40
CA ALA A 880 -111.87 -56.43 -95.41
C ALA A 880 -112.82 -55.43 -96.11
N ALA A 881 -112.65 -54.12 -95.88
CA ALA A 881 -113.44 -53.09 -96.55
C ALA A 881 -113.19 -53.05 -98.07
N LEU A 882 -111.94 -53.21 -98.53
CA LEU A 882 -111.60 -53.31 -99.95
C LEU A 882 -112.16 -54.57 -100.61
N GLY A 883 -112.20 -55.71 -99.88
CA GLY A 883 -112.83 -56.95 -100.33
C GLY A 883 -114.35 -56.81 -100.57
N VAL A 884 -115.06 -56.08 -99.71
CA VAL A 884 -116.51 -55.85 -99.87
C VAL A 884 -116.83 -54.92 -101.05
N VAL A 885 -115.98 -53.93 -101.32
CA VAL A 885 -116.12 -53.04 -102.50
C VAL A 885 -115.84 -53.78 -103.82
N ALA A 886 -114.89 -54.71 -103.83
CA ALA A 886 -114.63 -55.58 -104.99
C ALA A 886 -115.74 -56.62 -105.23
N TRP A 887 -116.39 -57.12 -104.16
CA TRP A 887 -117.51 -58.07 -104.28
C TRP A 887 -118.81 -57.40 -104.77
N ARG A 888 -119.12 -56.18 -104.35
CA ARG A 888 -120.34 -55.47 -104.79
C ARG A 888 -120.34 -54.97 -106.23
N ARG A 889 -119.21 -54.97 -106.94
CA ARG A 889 -119.12 -54.52 -108.35
C ARG A 889 -119.34 -55.62 -109.39
N LYS A 890 -119.49 -56.91 -109.02
CA LYS A 890 -119.47 -58.01 -109.99
C LYS A 890 -120.79 -58.74 -110.28
N THR A 891 -121.93 -58.33 -109.72
CA THR A 891 -123.20 -59.04 -110.01
C THR A 891 -124.39 -58.10 -110.20
N THR A 892 -124.39 -57.39 -111.35
CA THR A 892 -125.58 -56.90 -112.05
C THR A 892 -125.48 -57.31 -113.54
N VAL A 893 -125.85 -58.57 -113.83
CA VAL A 893 -126.77 -59.14 -114.87
C VAL A 893 -126.79 -58.45 -116.27
N PRO A 894 -126.78 -59.15 -117.44
CA PRO A 894 -127.90 -60.03 -117.89
C PRO A 894 -127.64 -61.22 -118.84
N LYS A 895 -128.73 -61.99 -119.05
CA LYS A 895 -128.93 -63.24 -119.79
C LYS A 895 -128.79 -63.13 -121.32
N ASN A 896 -128.24 -64.20 -121.94
CA ASN A 896 -128.86 -65.00 -123.01
C ASN A 896 -128.12 -66.33 -123.14
#